data_AF-A0A830CP11-F1
#
_entry.id   AF-A0A830CP11-F1
#
_cell.length_a   1.000
_cell.length_b   1.000
_cell.length_c   1.000
_cell.angle_alpha   90.00
_cell.angle_beta   90.00
_cell.angle_gamma   90.00
#
_symmetry.space_group_name_H-M   'P 1'
#
loop_
_entity.id
_entity.type
_entity.pdbx_description
1 polymer ?
#
loop_
_entity_poly.entity_id
_entity_poly.type
_entity_poly.pdbx_seq_one_letter_code
_entity_poly.pdbx_strand_id
1 'polypeptide(L)'
;MDLSLGSRFPPPEKVFGRDIEKNLILFKLFEPDKKGTQLSTVSVLGGCGIGKTALARLVYEDDVVKEHFELRAWVNVHGPELKLHHAAQGILTSAMGMSCSVDDMDDLDEMVRDVLHSNKCLIVFDGIDSMAEDSWFHMNQHWFGFVDLGSRVLITTPSEVVANLVTENPFVLSRLSTDDSLSLFRYLSYRSSELVARNVAALCQGNPLLLKLVGSLIFNGSLGNRLSSDGILSTHSDESAVVKMCVSALPRELREFLAYCSFFSKGYAMDKEKIIRMWIANGIVMPSQRNEDDGAYYFDQLLSSSFFTDITRDEYIKEFRMPGLIHKAAEDVASTLLKEKFGVISSIDENVGRLSIVLPSPGEYYSSQRLRVLILSPTIYLGGCLEHSLVEFKELKSLDLSCSGIHNLSDDICGLQELRYLNMSYTRIESLPDSIEDLSKLQTMDLSWCYHLKNLPEGMRKLTRMRHLDLTRCESLSYLPSGIEFLTSLNSMPLFVLGEDRVSAGLDELGSLNNLRGRLEIRNLENVREISEAKDAKLGQKNIHHLGLSWSQNADNCYDVLKHLEPHESLQVLDLTNYMGSRFPRRMNRLYGLIKISINNCGCKELPSLGHLPWLKDLQLKGMSKLSYIDQEFYGYGRPGHIFPSLEKLGLYDMPMLVDWYRFGGSDTRAFPRIKTLTIQGCTKLDHLPYFPTLPDLIVCNSNFHVLSSLDRFTSLSSLLIKDMEVWNVPELCMLRSLKKLILFNIKDHNIFVGEQNSFLSLEHLGFVQCHNLKRIFFSSPTSNLQKLHIKDCQNLEVIVWFEEIPALFELIVEDCPRADLNIQTYRFRSLRKLIIKNCGKSGLYLGDIIGDLEKLEYLFIDGCPELESQLQARPEYISHIPCVILNNLKATYEDSKHFGRKLKLLTTGND
;
A
#
# COMPACT_ATOMS: atom_id res chain seq x y z
N MET A 1 -21.28 29.20 -3.23
CA MET A 1 -20.74 29.90 -4.40
C MET A 1 -19.29 30.21 -4.09
N ASP A 2 -18.37 29.41 -4.63
CA ASP A 2 -16.94 29.73 -4.67
C ASP A 2 -16.42 29.23 -6.02
N LEU A 3 -16.56 30.10 -7.02
CA LEU A 3 -16.05 29.94 -8.39
C LEU A 3 -15.11 31.13 -8.65
N SER A 4 -13.99 31.19 -7.93
CA SER A 4 -12.93 32.16 -8.23
C SER A 4 -11.61 31.76 -7.58
N LEU A 5 -10.97 30.75 -8.17
CA LEU A 5 -9.51 30.58 -8.29
C LEU A 5 -9.32 29.41 -9.26
N GLY A 6 -8.80 29.69 -10.46
CA GLY A 6 -8.58 28.68 -11.48
C GLY A 6 -7.61 27.61 -10.99
N SER A 7 -8.14 26.44 -10.65
CA SER A 7 -7.33 25.27 -10.35
C SER A 7 -6.60 24.87 -11.65
N ARG A 8 -5.28 25.07 -11.68
CA ARG A 8 -4.35 24.52 -12.70
C ARG A 8 -4.24 22.98 -12.64
N PHE A 9 -5.14 22.31 -11.91
CA PHE A 9 -5.10 20.87 -11.71
C PHE A 9 -6.20 20.21 -12.55
N PRO A 10 -5.91 19.08 -13.21
CA PRO A 10 -6.93 18.32 -13.90
C PRO A 10 -8.04 17.91 -12.92
N PRO A 11 -9.29 17.79 -13.39
CA PRO A 11 -10.38 17.31 -12.57
C PRO A 11 -10.10 15.89 -12.05
N PRO A 12 -10.68 15.48 -10.90
CA PRO A 12 -10.38 14.19 -10.26
C PRO A 12 -10.56 13.00 -11.21
N GLU A 13 -9.79 11.94 -11.02
CA GLU A 13 -9.80 10.81 -11.96
C GLU A 13 -11.19 10.15 -12.02
N LYS A 14 -11.82 10.20 -13.20
CA LYS A 14 -13.13 9.61 -13.47
C LYS A 14 -13.05 8.72 -14.70
N VAL A 15 -13.53 7.48 -14.57
CA VAL A 15 -13.66 6.52 -15.66
C VAL A 15 -15.07 6.63 -16.25
N PHE A 16 -15.19 6.57 -17.57
CA PHE A 16 -16.46 6.69 -18.30
C PHE A 16 -16.71 5.43 -19.13
N GLY A 17 -17.98 5.01 -19.23
CA GLY A 17 -18.42 3.98 -20.17
C GLY A 17 -17.83 2.59 -19.95
N ARG A 18 -17.51 2.22 -18.70
CA ARG A 18 -16.89 0.93 -18.35
C ARG A 18 -17.66 0.08 -17.35
N ASP A 19 -18.89 0.49 -17.00
CA ASP A 19 -19.71 -0.20 -15.98
C ASP A 19 -20.09 -1.62 -16.42
N ILE A 20 -20.38 -1.81 -17.71
CA ILE A 20 -20.73 -3.12 -18.27
C ILE A 20 -19.54 -4.07 -18.18
N GLU A 21 -18.36 -3.64 -18.66
CA GLU A 21 -17.14 -4.44 -18.63
C GLU A 21 -16.68 -4.73 -17.20
N LYS A 22 -16.83 -3.76 -16.28
CA LYS A 22 -16.56 -3.96 -14.85
C LYS A 22 -17.43 -5.09 -14.30
N ASN A 23 -18.73 -5.04 -14.53
CA ASN A 23 -19.67 -6.05 -14.04
C ASN A 23 -19.41 -7.44 -14.64
N LEU A 24 -18.98 -7.52 -15.90
CA LEU A 24 -18.60 -8.79 -16.53
C LEU A 24 -17.33 -9.40 -15.92
N ILE A 25 -16.33 -8.58 -15.58
CA ILE A 25 -15.14 -9.07 -14.88
C ILE A 25 -15.49 -9.51 -13.46
N LEU A 26 -16.31 -8.75 -12.74
CA LEU A 26 -16.81 -9.14 -11.41
C LEU A 26 -17.52 -10.49 -11.48
N PHE A 27 -18.40 -10.70 -12.47
CA PHE A 27 -19.04 -11.99 -12.68
C PHE A 27 -18.02 -13.12 -12.83
N LYS A 28 -17.00 -12.96 -13.66
CA LYS A 28 -15.91 -13.96 -13.83
C LYS A 28 -15.10 -14.19 -12.56
N LEU A 29 -14.83 -13.15 -11.77
CA LEU A 29 -14.10 -13.31 -10.50
C LEU A 29 -14.91 -14.10 -9.46
N PHE A 30 -16.23 -13.98 -9.48
CA PHE A 30 -17.13 -14.68 -8.55
C PHE A 30 -17.71 -15.99 -9.10
N GLU A 31 -17.38 -16.39 -10.34
CA GLU A 31 -17.78 -17.68 -10.89
C GLU A 31 -17.22 -18.83 -10.04
N PRO A 32 -18.00 -19.89 -9.74
CA PRO A 32 -17.51 -21.03 -8.98
C PRO A 32 -16.45 -21.82 -9.76
N ASP A 33 -15.45 -22.36 -9.04
CA ASP A 33 -14.31 -23.06 -9.64
C ASP A 33 -14.74 -24.31 -10.43
N LYS A 34 -14.06 -24.57 -11.56
CA LYS A 34 -14.21 -25.82 -12.31
C LYS A 34 -13.47 -26.95 -11.58
N LYS A 35 -13.97 -28.18 -11.69
CA LYS A 35 -13.35 -29.36 -11.06
C LYS A 35 -11.93 -29.58 -11.55
N GLY A 36 -10.98 -29.77 -10.63
CA GLY A 36 -9.60 -30.17 -10.93
C GLY A 36 -8.64 -29.03 -11.24
N THR A 37 -9.11 -27.78 -11.31
CA THR A 37 -8.26 -26.59 -11.45
C THR A 37 -8.04 -25.95 -10.08
N GLN A 38 -6.79 -25.84 -9.63
CA GLN A 38 -6.43 -25.21 -8.34
C GLN A 38 -6.65 -23.68 -8.34
N LEU A 39 -6.58 -23.02 -9.50
CA LEU A 39 -6.67 -21.56 -9.60
C LEU A 39 -7.48 -21.12 -10.83
N SER A 40 -8.41 -20.19 -10.66
CA SER A 40 -9.12 -19.55 -11.77
C SER A 40 -8.46 -18.22 -12.13
N THR A 41 -8.17 -18.03 -13.41
CA THR A 41 -7.47 -16.85 -13.92
C THR A 41 -8.38 -16.05 -14.85
N VAL A 42 -8.22 -14.74 -14.81
CA VAL A 42 -8.92 -13.80 -15.70
C VAL A 42 -7.88 -12.92 -16.38
N SER A 43 -7.82 -12.96 -17.71
CA SER A 43 -6.98 -12.03 -18.48
C SER A 43 -7.83 -10.95 -19.15
N VAL A 44 -7.37 -9.70 -19.07
CA VAL A 44 -7.93 -8.54 -19.77
C VAL A 44 -6.97 -8.16 -20.89
N LEU A 45 -7.37 -8.46 -22.12
CA LEU A 45 -6.62 -8.22 -23.34
C LEU A 45 -7.09 -6.93 -24.01
N GLY A 46 -6.19 -6.13 -24.57
CA GLY A 46 -6.57 -4.96 -25.35
C GLY A 46 -5.41 -4.03 -25.71
N GLY A 47 -5.66 -3.07 -26.59
CA GLY A 47 -4.64 -2.14 -27.09
C GLY A 47 -4.00 -1.24 -26.02
N CYS A 48 -2.90 -0.58 -26.38
CA CYS A 48 -2.23 0.39 -25.51
C CYS A 48 -3.13 1.62 -25.27
N GLY A 49 -3.19 2.11 -24.03
CA GLY A 49 -3.98 3.29 -23.67
C GLY A 49 -5.50 3.08 -23.60
N ILE A 50 -6.01 1.87 -23.87
CA ILE A 50 -7.46 1.59 -23.95
C ILE A 50 -8.20 1.56 -22.59
N GLY A 51 -7.44 1.61 -21.49
CA GLY A 51 -7.98 1.67 -20.14
C GLY A 51 -8.01 0.33 -19.38
N LYS A 52 -7.21 -0.68 -19.77
CA LYS A 52 -7.13 -1.98 -19.06
C LYS A 52 -6.80 -1.82 -17.57
N THR A 53 -5.72 -1.10 -17.26
CA THR A 53 -5.30 -0.81 -15.89
C THR A 53 -6.39 -0.06 -15.11
N ALA A 54 -7.06 0.92 -15.74
CA ALA A 54 -8.15 1.65 -15.12
C ALA A 54 -9.36 0.74 -14.82
N LEU A 55 -9.71 -0.16 -15.74
CA LEU A 55 -10.78 -1.14 -15.55
C LEU A 55 -10.42 -2.14 -14.44
N ALA A 56 -9.21 -2.69 -14.45
CA ALA A 56 -8.74 -3.58 -13.39
C ALA A 56 -8.73 -2.90 -12.02
N ARG A 57 -8.37 -1.61 -11.96
CA ARG A 57 -8.46 -0.81 -10.71
C ARG A 57 -9.91 -0.64 -10.26
N LEU A 58 -10.84 -0.32 -11.16
CA LEU A 58 -12.27 -0.21 -10.81
C LEU A 58 -12.84 -1.51 -10.22
N VAL A 59 -12.36 -2.66 -10.70
CA VAL A 59 -12.72 -3.98 -10.18
C VAL A 59 -12.03 -4.23 -8.84
N TYR A 60 -10.73 -4.00 -8.75
CA TYR A 60 -9.94 -4.24 -7.54
C TYR A 60 -10.39 -3.38 -6.36
N GLU A 61 -10.82 -2.14 -6.61
CA GLU A 61 -11.31 -1.19 -5.60
C GLU A 61 -12.81 -1.32 -5.28
N ASP A 62 -13.52 -2.24 -5.95
CA ASP A 62 -14.94 -2.48 -5.69
C ASP A 62 -15.15 -3.03 -4.27
N ASP A 63 -16.17 -2.52 -3.57
CA ASP A 63 -16.45 -2.91 -2.19
C ASP A 63 -16.78 -4.41 -2.07
N VAL A 64 -17.42 -5.00 -3.09
CA VAL A 64 -17.71 -6.44 -3.10
C VAL A 64 -16.42 -7.26 -3.20
N VAL A 65 -15.44 -6.80 -4.00
CA VAL A 65 -14.12 -7.44 -4.13
C VAL A 65 -13.33 -7.30 -2.82
N LYS A 66 -13.37 -6.11 -2.20
CA LYS A 66 -12.73 -5.84 -0.89
C LYS A 66 -13.26 -6.74 0.21
N GLU A 67 -14.56 -7.01 0.22
CA GLU A 67 -15.20 -7.89 1.21
C GLU A 67 -14.98 -9.38 0.91
N HIS A 68 -14.79 -9.76 -0.37
CA HIS A 68 -14.73 -11.17 -0.78
C HIS A 68 -13.34 -11.81 -0.70
N PHE A 69 -12.27 -11.04 -0.92
CA PHE A 69 -10.90 -11.54 -0.89
C PHE A 69 -10.18 -11.02 0.36
N GLU A 70 -9.71 -11.94 1.20
CA GLU A 70 -9.02 -11.64 2.46
C GLU A 70 -7.67 -10.98 2.20
N LEU A 71 -6.96 -11.46 1.17
CA LEU A 71 -5.69 -10.90 0.72
C LEU A 71 -5.82 -10.39 -0.71
N ARG A 72 -5.39 -9.16 -0.96
CA ARG A 72 -5.41 -8.55 -2.28
C ARG A 72 -4.04 -7.97 -2.61
N ALA A 73 -3.32 -8.58 -3.54
CA ALA A 73 -2.02 -8.11 -4.00
C ALA A 73 -2.13 -7.50 -5.40
N TRP A 74 -1.43 -6.40 -5.65
CA TRP A 74 -1.28 -5.85 -6.99
C TRP A 74 0.20 -5.68 -7.30
N VAL A 75 0.63 -6.45 -8.28
CA VAL A 75 2.00 -6.52 -8.72
C VAL A 75 2.18 -5.56 -9.87
N ASN A 76 2.97 -4.51 -9.62
CA ASN A 76 3.45 -3.62 -10.67
C ASN A 76 4.63 -4.30 -11.38
N VAL A 77 4.47 -4.60 -12.67
CA VAL A 77 5.56 -5.19 -13.45
C VAL A 77 6.55 -4.10 -13.86
N HIS A 78 7.82 -4.28 -13.49
CA HIS A 78 8.92 -3.40 -13.90
C HIS A 78 9.50 -3.90 -15.23
N GLY A 79 9.13 -3.25 -16.33
CA GLY A 79 9.61 -3.57 -17.69
C GLY A 79 8.62 -4.41 -18.52
N PRO A 80 9.04 -4.86 -19.72
CA PRO A 80 8.15 -5.56 -20.65
C PRO A 80 7.91 -7.03 -20.27
N GLU A 81 8.82 -7.66 -19.53
CA GLU A 81 8.74 -9.07 -19.17
C GLU A 81 8.47 -9.26 -17.67
N LEU A 82 7.47 -10.09 -17.32
CA LEU A 82 7.26 -10.52 -15.95
C LEU A 82 8.27 -11.62 -15.58
N LYS A 83 9.30 -11.24 -14.83
CA LYS A 83 10.25 -12.18 -14.23
C LYS A 83 9.72 -12.73 -12.91
N LEU A 84 10.06 -13.98 -12.62
CA LEU A 84 9.65 -14.69 -11.41
C LEU A 84 10.02 -13.92 -10.13
N HIS A 85 11.28 -13.50 -10.01
CA HIS A 85 11.74 -12.73 -8.86
C HIS A 85 10.94 -11.44 -8.62
N HIS A 86 10.62 -10.69 -9.67
CA HIS A 86 9.79 -9.48 -9.57
C HIS A 86 8.35 -9.78 -9.19
N ALA A 87 7.81 -10.90 -9.68
CA ALA A 87 6.47 -11.34 -9.31
C ALA A 87 6.42 -11.66 -7.80
N ALA A 88 7.41 -12.40 -7.27
CA ALA A 88 7.51 -12.71 -5.85
C ALA A 88 7.62 -11.45 -4.99
N GLN A 89 8.61 -10.59 -5.27
CA GLN A 89 8.81 -9.35 -4.54
C GLN A 89 7.59 -8.41 -4.60
N GLY A 90 6.92 -8.33 -5.75
CA GLY A 90 5.72 -7.52 -5.92
C GLY A 90 4.53 -8.05 -5.11
N ILE A 91 4.37 -9.37 -5.01
CA ILE A 91 3.35 -9.98 -4.15
C ILE A 91 3.66 -9.68 -2.69
N LEU A 92 4.88 -9.96 -2.23
CA LEU A 92 5.32 -9.76 -0.85
C LEU A 92 5.16 -8.29 -0.44
N THR A 93 5.63 -7.36 -1.29
CA THR A 93 5.54 -5.92 -1.02
C THR A 93 4.08 -5.46 -0.96
N SER A 94 3.23 -5.91 -1.89
CA SER A 94 1.82 -5.51 -1.91
C SER A 94 1.01 -6.14 -0.80
N ALA A 95 1.36 -7.35 -0.33
CA ALA A 95 0.63 -8.07 0.69
C ALA A 95 1.06 -7.68 2.11
N MET A 96 2.37 -7.50 2.34
CA MET A 96 2.94 -7.24 3.66
C MET A 96 3.25 -5.76 3.93
N GLY A 97 3.22 -4.90 2.91
CA GLY A 97 3.58 -3.48 3.05
C GLY A 97 5.05 -3.25 3.40
N MET A 98 5.91 -4.25 3.14
CA MET A 98 7.35 -4.24 3.41
C MET A 98 8.06 -4.81 2.18
N SER A 99 9.12 -4.15 1.70
CA SER A 99 9.96 -4.67 0.63
C SER A 99 10.94 -5.71 1.18
N CYS A 100 11.06 -6.85 0.50
CA CYS A 100 11.92 -7.95 0.88
C CYS A 100 13.25 -7.91 0.08
N SER A 101 14.39 -8.03 0.76
CA SER A 101 15.75 -8.08 0.17
C SER A 101 16.34 -9.49 0.09
N VAL A 102 15.46 -10.50 0.17
CA VAL A 102 15.82 -11.90 -0.07
C VAL A 102 15.98 -12.08 -1.58
N ASP A 103 17.15 -12.51 -2.01
CA ASP A 103 17.45 -12.77 -3.43
C ASP A 103 17.53 -14.26 -3.76
N ASP A 104 17.53 -15.12 -2.73
CA ASP A 104 17.44 -16.55 -2.94
C ASP A 104 16.00 -16.91 -3.34
N MET A 105 15.85 -17.58 -4.47
CA MET A 105 14.53 -17.91 -5.00
C MET A 105 13.83 -18.98 -4.15
N ASP A 106 14.55 -19.86 -3.46
CA ASP A 106 13.95 -20.86 -2.57
C ASP A 106 13.36 -20.17 -1.33
N ASP A 107 14.09 -19.20 -0.78
CA ASP A 107 13.60 -18.37 0.34
C ASP A 107 12.41 -17.49 -0.09
N LEU A 108 12.48 -16.86 -1.28
CA LEU A 108 11.35 -16.07 -1.82
C LEU A 108 10.11 -16.94 -2.06
N ASP A 109 10.28 -18.17 -2.55
CA ASP A 109 9.21 -19.13 -2.74
C ASP A 109 8.53 -19.50 -1.42
N GLU A 110 9.33 -19.78 -0.38
CA GLU A 110 8.83 -20.07 0.96
C GLU A 110 8.05 -18.87 1.51
N MET A 111 8.61 -17.66 1.40
CA MET A 111 7.93 -16.43 1.86
C MET A 111 6.63 -16.14 1.10
N VAL A 112 6.62 -16.29 -0.23
CA VAL A 112 5.41 -16.07 -1.03
C VAL A 112 4.37 -17.13 -0.66
N ARG A 113 4.78 -18.37 -0.49
CA ARG A 113 3.90 -19.45 -0.05
C ARG A 113 3.29 -19.15 1.30
N ASP A 114 4.09 -18.76 2.29
CA ASP A 114 3.62 -18.45 3.64
C ASP A 114 2.61 -17.29 3.65
N VAL A 115 2.85 -16.25 2.85
CA VAL A 115 1.93 -15.11 2.71
C VAL A 115 0.61 -15.52 2.07
N LEU A 116 0.67 -16.38 1.05
CA LEU A 116 -0.49 -16.81 0.29
C LEU A 116 -1.25 -17.99 0.93
N HIS A 117 -0.61 -18.71 1.86
CA HIS A 117 -1.17 -19.91 2.49
C HIS A 117 -2.44 -19.59 3.29
N SER A 118 -3.47 -20.41 3.11
CA SER A 118 -4.75 -20.33 3.85
C SER A 118 -5.47 -18.97 3.78
N ASN A 119 -5.19 -18.18 2.74
CA ASN A 119 -5.88 -16.91 2.47
C ASN A 119 -6.64 -17.01 1.14
N LYS A 120 -7.87 -16.49 1.11
CA LYS A 120 -8.58 -16.31 -0.16
C LYS A 120 -8.06 -15.05 -0.88
N CYS A 121 -7.30 -15.26 -1.95
CA CYS A 121 -6.48 -14.21 -2.55
C CYS A 121 -7.03 -13.67 -3.88
N LEU A 122 -6.90 -12.36 -4.13
CA LEU A 122 -6.92 -11.78 -5.47
C LEU A 122 -5.55 -11.17 -5.78
N ILE A 123 -4.86 -11.72 -6.77
CA ILE A 123 -3.55 -11.23 -7.21
C ILE A 123 -3.70 -10.60 -8.59
N VAL A 124 -3.36 -9.32 -8.71
CA VAL A 124 -3.44 -8.58 -9.97
C VAL A 124 -2.03 -8.35 -10.52
N PHE A 125 -1.75 -8.85 -11.73
CA PHE A 125 -0.54 -8.49 -12.46
C PHE A 125 -0.88 -7.47 -13.55
N ASP A 126 -0.43 -6.23 -13.37
CA ASP A 126 -0.78 -5.13 -14.26
C ASP A 126 0.31 -4.81 -15.29
N GLY A 127 -0.05 -4.93 -16.57
CA GLY A 127 0.74 -4.44 -17.69
C GLY A 127 1.82 -5.39 -18.20
N ILE A 128 1.54 -6.69 -18.25
CA ILE A 128 2.50 -7.70 -18.74
C ILE A 128 2.56 -7.66 -20.27
N ASP A 129 3.70 -7.30 -20.88
CA ASP A 129 3.89 -7.41 -22.33
C ASP A 129 4.35 -8.82 -22.75
N SER A 130 5.21 -9.45 -21.95
CA SER A 130 5.80 -10.79 -22.16
C SER A 130 5.95 -11.55 -20.85
N MET A 131 5.93 -12.88 -20.91
CA MET A 131 6.18 -13.77 -19.76
C MET A 131 6.66 -15.14 -20.28
N ALA A 132 7.74 -15.67 -19.70
CA ALA A 132 8.19 -17.03 -20.00
C ALA A 132 7.17 -18.07 -19.48
N GLU A 133 6.94 -19.12 -20.28
CA GLU A 133 6.03 -20.22 -19.93
C GLU A 133 6.46 -20.93 -18.64
N ASP A 134 7.77 -21.18 -18.50
CA ASP A 134 8.37 -21.77 -17.30
C ASP A 134 8.11 -20.91 -16.04
N SER A 135 8.19 -19.58 -16.16
CA SER A 135 7.89 -18.67 -15.04
C SER A 135 6.45 -18.81 -14.60
N TRP A 136 5.49 -18.86 -15.53
CA TRP A 136 4.07 -19.06 -15.20
C TRP A 136 3.81 -20.42 -14.57
N PHE A 137 4.40 -21.47 -15.15
CA PHE A 137 4.30 -22.83 -14.64
C PHE A 137 4.81 -22.92 -13.19
N HIS A 138 5.96 -22.30 -12.93
CA HIS A 138 6.54 -22.22 -11.60
C HIS A 138 5.61 -21.52 -10.60
N MET A 139 5.09 -20.33 -10.92
CA MET A 139 4.14 -19.62 -10.04
C MET A 139 2.89 -20.47 -9.75
N ASN A 140 2.35 -21.11 -10.78
CA ASN A 140 1.15 -21.92 -10.65
C ASN A 140 1.38 -23.14 -9.74
N GLN A 141 2.53 -23.79 -9.85
CA GLN A 141 2.86 -24.98 -9.07
C GLN A 141 3.34 -24.65 -7.65
N HIS A 142 4.19 -23.63 -7.50
CA HIS A 142 4.90 -23.35 -6.24
C HIS A 142 4.22 -22.31 -5.36
N TRP A 143 3.45 -21.37 -5.93
CA TRP A 143 2.78 -20.30 -5.18
C TRP A 143 1.28 -20.52 -5.13
N PHE A 144 0.65 -20.73 -6.29
CA PHE A 144 -0.81 -20.84 -6.39
C PHE A 144 -1.33 -22.26 -6.11
N GLY A 145 -0.45 -23.25 -5.94
CA GLY A 145 -0.84 -24.59 -5.48
C GLY A 145 -1.32 -24.63 -4.01
N PHE A 146 -1.05 -23.57 -3.24
CA PHE A 146 -1.26 -23.50 -1.78
C PHE A 146 -2.26 -22.44 -1.32
N VAL A 147 -2.89 -21.72 -2.27
CA VAL A 147 -3.94 -20.74 -1.97
C VAL A 147 -5.29 -21.41 -1.73
N ASP A 148 -6.18 -20.72 -1.01
CA ASP A 148 -7.54 -21.24 -0.77
C ASP A 148 -8.38 -21.28 -2.04
N LEU A 149 -9.30 -22.25 -2.11
CA LEU A 149 -10.32 -22.37 -3.15
C LEU A 149 -11.11 -21.06 -3.29
N GLY A 150 -11.37 -20.65 -4.53
CA GLY A 150 -11.95 -19.35 -4.85
C GLY A 150 -10.94 -18.21 -4.97
N SER A 151 -9.63 -18.45 -4.82
CA SER A 151 -8.60 -17.45 -5.15
C SER A 151 -8.54 -17.18 -6.65
N ARG A 152 -8.18 -15.94 -7.02
CA ARG A 152 -8.20 -15.45 -8.41
C ARG A 152 -6.91 -14.75 -8.78
N VAL A 153 -6.45 -14.95 -10.01
CA VAL A 153 -5.40 -14.12 -10.62
C VAL A 153 -6.01 -13.30 -11.76
N LEU A 154 -5.83 -11.99 -11.71
CA LEU A 154 -6.24 -11.05 -12.75
C LEU A 154 -5.01 -10.49 -13.47
N ILE A 155 -4.95 -10.64 -14.78
CA ILE A 155 -3.82 -10.13 -15.59
C ILE A 155 -4.32 -9.08 -16.56
N THR A 156 -3.63 -7.94 -16.66
CA THR A 156 -3.83 -7.00 -17.77
C THR A 156 -2.66 -7.09 -18.74
N THR A 157 -2.96 -7.29 -20.02
CA THR A 157 -1.90 -7.48 -21.04
C THR A 157 -2.33 -6.93 -22.40
N PRO A 158 -1.41 -6.35 -23.21
CA PRO A 158 -1.66 -6.12 -24.63
C PRO A 158 -1.28 -7.32 -25.51
N SER A 159 -0.72 -8.40 -24.96
CA SER A 159 -0.22 -9.56 -25.70
C SER A 159 -1.24 -10.71 -25.68
N GLU A 160 -1.66 -11.15 -26.86
CA GLU A 160 -2.55 -12.32 -26.99
C GLU A 160 -1.87 -13.60 -26.50
N VAL A 161 -0.54 -13.71 -26.69
CA VAL A 161 0.24 -14.86 -26.25
C VAL A 161 0.17 -15.02 -24.73
N VAL A 162 0.42 -13.93 -23.99
CA VAL A 162 0.34 -13.92 -22.52
C VAL A 162 -1.10 -14.17 -22.06
N ALA A 163 -2.09 -13.57 -22.72
CA ALA A 163 -3.49 -13.72 -22.34
C ALA A 163 -3.98 -15.18 -22.46
N ASN A 164 -3.56 -15.86 -23.53
CA ASN A 164 -3.93 -17.24 -23.85
C ASN A 164 -3.09 -18.27 -23.08
N LEU A 165 -1.85 -17.93 -22.70
CA LEU A 165 -1.02 -18.76 -21.82
C LEU A 165 -1.68 -18.95 -20.46
N VAL A 166 -2.33 -17.90 -19.95
CA VAL A 166 -2.86 -17.88 -18.59
C VAL A 166 -4.34 -18.23 -18.52
N THR A 167 -5.14 -17.88 -19.53
CA THR A 167 -6.61 -18.05 -19.50
C THR A 167 -7.14 -18.54 -20.85
N GLU A 168 -8.05 -19.52 -20.85
CA GLU A 168 -8.67 -20.06 -22.08
C GLU A 168 -9.47 -19.03 -22.89
N ASN A 169 -10.16 -18.09 -22.21
CA ASN A 169 -11.05 -17.10 -22.84
C ASN A 169 -10.79 -15.69 -22.31
N PRO A 170 -9.78 -14.98 -22.87
CA PRO A 170 -9.46 -13.61 -22.47
C PRO A 170 -10.62 -12.65 -22.64
N PHE A 171 -10.77 -11.70 -21.70
CA PHE A 171 -11.69 -10.59 -21.84
C PHE A 171 -11.09 -9.51 -22.75
N VAL A 172 -11.58 -9.38 -23.97
CA VAL A 172 -11.10 -8.38 -24.94
C VAL A 172 -11.77 -7.03 -24.68
N LEU A 173 -10.98 -6.04 -24.26
CA LEU A 173 -11.45 -4.68 -23.99
C LEU A 173 -11.44 -3.83 -25.27
N SER A 174 -12.61 -3.29 -25.61
CA SER A 174 -12.85 -2.50 -26.81
C SER A 174 -12.61 -0.98 -26.61
N ARG A 175 -12.60 -0.24 -27.72
CA ARG A 175 -12.55 1.24 -27.73
C ARG A 175 -13.82 1.82 -27.09
N LEU A 176 -13.72 3.05 -26.57
CA LEU A 176 -14.89 3.76 -26.07
C LEU A 176 -15.87 4.06 -27.21
N SER A 177 -17.16 4.08 -26.87
CA SER A 177 -18.18 4.59 -27.78
C SER A 177 -17.95 6.08 -28.08
N THR A 178 -18.55 6.58 -29.17
CA THR A 178 -18.47 8.01 -29.50
C THR A 178 -19.05 8.88 -28.38
N ASP A 179 -20.13 8.45 -27.76
CA ASP A 179 -20.80 9.20 -26.67
C ASP A 179 -19.97 9.21 -25.39
N ASP A 180 -19.34 8.10 -25.04
CA ASP A 180 -18.41 8.03 -23.90
C ASP A 180 -17.14 8.84 -24.16
N SER A 181 -16.65 8.84 -25.40
CA SER A 181 -15.49 9.64 -25.82
C SER A 181 -15.78 11.15 -25.70
N LEU A 182 -16.96 11.58 -26.14
CA LEU A 182 -17.42 12.96 -25.98
C LEU A 182 -17.61 13.32 -24.51
N SER A 183 -18.14 12.41 -23.70
CA SER A 183 -18.35 12.61 -22.26
C SER A 183 -17.02 12.77 -21.53
N LEU A 184 -16.04 11.90 -21.81
CA LEU A 184 -14.68 12.01 -21.26
C LEU A 184 -14.00 13.31 -21.71
N PHE A 185 -14.11 13.69 -22.98
CA PHE A 185 -13.51 14.93 -23.47
C PHE A 185 -14.14 16.18 -22.83
N ARG A 186 -15.47 16.24 -22.72
CA ARG A 186 -16.19 17.34 -22.07
C ARG A 186 -15.80 17.49 -20.60
N TYR A 187 -15.53 16.38 -19.92
CA TYR A 187 -15.04 16.38 -18.55
C TYR A 187 -13.68 17.07 -18.42
N LEU A 188 -12.79 16.87 -19.40
CA LEU A 188 -11.45 17.47 -19.42
C LEU A 188 -11.44 18.93 -19.89
N SER A 189 -12.31 19.29 -20.85
CA SER A 189 -12.33 20.62 -21.46
C SER A 189 -13.74 21.23 -21.42
N TYR A 190 -14.15 21.72 -20.25
CA TYR A 190 -15.49 22.29 -20.00
C TYR A 190 -15.87 23.47 -20.92
N ARG A 191 -14.90 24.14 -21.56
CA ARG A 191 -15.11 25.35 -22.38
C ARG A 191 -14.96 25.15 -23.88
N SER A 192 -14.78 23.92 -24.37
CA SER A 192 -14.58 23.66 -25.79
C SER A 192 -15.91 23.62 -26.57
N SER A 193 -15.90 24.10 -27.82
CA SER A 193 -17.08 24.05 -28.69
C SER A 193 -17.44 22.62 -29.09
N GLU A 194 -18.71 22.39 -29.40
CA GLU A 194 -19.23 21.07 -29.83
C GLU A 194 -18.51 20.53 -31.07
N LEU A 195 -18.11 21.42 -31.98
CA LEU A 195 -17.35 21.06 -33.18
C LEU A 195 -15.94 20.53 -32.82
N VAL A 196 -15.25 21.20 -31.89
CA VAL A 196 -13.93 20.76 -31.41
C VAL A 196 -14.05 19.41 -30.69
N ALA A 197 -15.08 19.23 -29.85
CA ALA A 197 -15.30 17.97 -29.15
C ALA A 197 -15.50 16.79 -30.10
N ARG A 198 -16.31 16.97 -31.16
CA ARG A 198 -16.52 15.94 -32.19
C ARG A 198 -15.26 15.65 -32.99
N ASN A 199 -14.51 16.68 -33.37
CA ASN A 199 -13.26 16.50 -34.11
C ASN A 199 -12.21 15.75 -33.28
N VAL A 200 -12.08 16.07 -31.99
CA VAL A 200 -11.14 15.36 -31.10
C VAL A 200 -11.59 13.92 -30.85
N ALA A 201 -12.89 13.69 -30.63
CA ALA A 201 -13.42 12.33 -30.48
C ALA A 201 -13.16 11.48 -31.73
N ALA A 202 -13.35 12.06 -32.93
CA ALA A 202 -13.05 11.42 -34.20
C ALA A 202 -11.54 11.15 -34.38
N LEU A 203 -10.68 12.11 -34.05
CA LEU A 203 -9.21 11.99 -34.11
C LEU A 203 -8.69 10.86 -33.22
N CYS A 204 -9.21 10.76 -31.99
CA CYS A 204 -8.75 9.79 -31.00
C CYS A 204 -9.38 8.40 -31.17
N GLN A 205 -10.43 8.27 -32.00
CA GLN A 205 -11.11 7.02 -32.32
C GLN A 205 -11.43 6.17 -31.07
N GLY A 206 -11.94 6.82 -30.01
CA GLY A 206 -12.30 6.14 -28.76
C GLY A 206 -11.13 5.61 -27.92
N ASN A 207 -9.88 6.03 -28.16
CA ASN A 207 -8.73 5.74 -27.29
C ASN A 207 -8.68 6.74 -26.11
N PRO A 208 -8.92 6.31 -24.86
CA PRO A 208 -8.95 7.19 -23.68
C PRO A 208 -7.65 7.96 -23.42
N LEU A 209 -6.49 7.34 -23.67
CA LEU A 209 -5.19 8.00 -23.47
C LEU A 209 -5.03 9.19 -24.40
N LEU A 210 -5.37 9.02 -25.69
CA LEU A 210 -5.29 10.10 -26.68
C LEU A 210 -6.27 11.23 -26.35
N LEU A 211 -7.49 10.89 -25.92
CA LEU A 211 -8.48 11.87 -25.47
C LEU A 211 -7.95 12.70 -24.28
N LYS A 212 -7.32 12.04 -23.29
CA LYS A 212 -6.69 12.71 -22.15
C LYS A 212 -5.53 13.62 -22.56
N LEU A 213 -4.64 13.15 -23.43
CA LEU A 213 -3.50 13.93 -23.95
C LEU A 213 -3.95 15.17 -24.74
N VAL A 214 -4.82 14.99 -25.74
CA VAL A 214 -5.28 16.08 -26.59
C VAL A 214 -6.12 17.07 -25.77
N GLY A 215 -7.04 16.58 -24.94
CA GLY A 215 -7.89 17.41 -24.09
C GLY A 215 -7.11 18.28 -23.12
N SER A 216 -6.11 17.72 -22.43
CA SER A 216 -5.28 18.47 -21.48
C SER A 216 -4.41 19.53 -22.18
N LEU A 217 -3.83 19.23 -23.33
CA LEU A 217 -3.03 20.20 -24.10
C LEU A 217 -3.86 21.32 -24.73
N ILE A 218 -5.12 21.06 -25.10
CA ILE A 218 -6.07 22.11 -25.50
C ILE A 218 -6.41 23.00 -24.30
N PHE A 219 -6.68 22.41 -23.14
CA PHE A 219 -6.98 23.14 -21.91
C PHE A 219 -5.83 24.06 -21.49
N ASN A 220 -4.59 23.60 -21.63
CA ASN A 220 -3.38 24.37 -21.36
C ASN A 220 -3.01 25.38 -22.49
N GLY A 221 -3.83 25.50 -23.54
CA GLY A 221 -3.63 26.42 -24.65
C GLY A 221 -2.51 26.03 -25.63
N SER A 222 -1.85 24.89 -25.44
CA SER A 222 -0.69 24.45 -26.25
C SER A 222 -1.09 23.95 -27.64
N LEU A 223 -2.28 23.35 -27.77
CA LEU A 223 -2.83 22.87 -29.05
C LEU A 223 -3.92 23.78 -29.65
N GLY A 224 -4.42 24.77 -28.89
CA GLY A 224 -5.60 25.56 -29.24
C GLY A 224 -5.53 26.21 -30.63
N ASN A 225 -4.37 26.78 -31.00
CA ASN A 225 -4.20 27.45 -32.29
C ASN A 225 -4.01 26.49 -33.48
N ARG A 226 -3.54 25.25 -33.25
CA ARG A 226 -3.23 24.27 -34.32
C ARG A 226 -4.44 23.46 -34.78
N LEU A 227 -5.47 23.35 -33.94
CA LEU A 227 -6.72 22.65 -34.25
C LEU A 227 -7.78 23.57 -34.88
N SER A 228 -7.61 24.89 -34.77
CA SER A 228 -8.52 25.90 -35.33
C SER A 228 -8.16 26.37 -36.74
N SER A 229 -6.92 26.13 -37.20
CA SER A 229 -6.50 26.40 -38.58
C SER A 229 -6.54 25.11 -39.40
N ASP A 230 -7.39 25.11 -40.43
CA ASP A 230 -7.64 24.01 -41.37
C ASP A 230 -6.40 23.20 -41.79
N GLY A 231 -6.52 21.86 -41.80
CA GLY A 231 -5.68 20.98 -42.64
C GLY A 231 -5.03 19.73 -42.05
N ILE A 232 -5.13 19.43 -40.74
CA ILE A 232 -4.42 18.26 -40.14
C ILE A 232 -5.33 17.05 -39.85
N LEU A 233 -6.66 17.22 -39.84
CA LEU A 233 -7.60 16.12 -39.58
C LEU A 233 -7.95 15.35 -40.85
N SER A 234 -7.00 14.60 -41.41
CA SER A 234 -7.38 13.45 -42.24
C SER A 234 -7.98 12.39 -41.31
N THR A 235 -9.14 11.86 -41.66
CA THR A 235 -9.97 10.92 -40.89
C THR A 235 -9.33 9.55 -40.65
N HIS A 236 -8.03 9.39 -40.87
CA HIS A 236 -7.25 8.15 -40.74
C HIS A 236 -5.90 8.38 -40.05
N SER A 237 -5.81 9.29 -39.08
CA SER A 237 -4.58 9.47 -38.31
C SER A 237 -4.30 8.23 -37.45
N ASP A 238 -3.13 7.61 -37.65
CA ASP A 238 -2.55 6.60 -36.77
C ASP A 238 -2.37 7.16 -35.34
N GLU A 239 -2.58 6.33 -34.31
CA GLU A 239 -2.43 6.71 -32.89
C GLU A 239 -1.03 7.29 -32.63
N SER A 240 -0.01 6.73 -33.29
CA SER A 240 1.37 7.22 -33.24
C SER A 240 1.50 8.66 -33.73
N ALA A 241 0.79 9.01 -34.80
CA ALA A 241 0.81 10.36 -35.37
C ALA A 241 0.20 11.39 -34.41
N VAL A 242 -0.89 11.03 -33.73
CA VAL A 242 -1.53 11.89 -32.72
C VAL A 242 -0.59 12.12 -31.53
N VAL A 243 0.07 11.07 -31.03
CA VAL A 243 1.04 11.23 -29.93
C VAL A 243 2.23 12.09 -30.36
N LYS A 244 2.79 11.88 -31.55
CA LYS A 244 3.89 12.72 -32.09
C LYS A 244 3.48 14.18 -32.20
N MET A 245 2.25 14.46 -32.62
CA MET A 245 1.70 15.82 -32.64
C MET A 245 1.68 16.42 -31.23
N CYS A 246 1.17 15.69 -30.24
CA CYS A 246 1.14 16.12 -28.83
C CYS A 246 2.55 16.39 -28.29
N VAL A 247 3.51 15.49 -28.53
CA VAL A 247 4.91 15.66 -28.13
C VAL A 247 5.52 16.90 -28.80
N SER A 248 5.24 17.14 -30.09
CA SER A 248 5.75 18.30 -30.83
C SER A 248 5.21 19.65 -30.35
N ALA A 249 4.08 19.65 -29.62
CA ALA A 249 3.49 20.84 -29.03
C ALA A 249 4.17 21.24 -27.71
N LEU A 250 4.95 20.36 -27.10
CA LEU A 250 5.67 20.64 -25.86
C LEU A 250 6.86 21.60 -26.08
N PRO A 251 7.14 22.47 -25.10
CA PRO A 251 8.41 23.20 -25.01
C PRO A 251 9.63 22.27 -25.13
N ARG A 252 10.76 22.82 -25.55
CA ARG A 252 11.97 22.03 -25.80
C ARG A 252 12.43 21.29 -24.55
N GLU A 253 12.39 21.95 -23.40
CA GLU A 253 12.83 21.43 -22.10
C GLU A 253 12.01 20.20 -21.68
N LEU A 254 10.69 20.26 -21.89
CA LEU A 254 9.78 19.14 -21.62
C LEU A 254 9.95 17.98 -22.61
N ARG A 255 10.29 18.27 -23.87
CA ARG A 255 10.62 17.21 -24.85
C ARG A 255 11.92 16.51 -24.51
N GLU A 256 12.94 17.25 -24.09
CA GLU A 256 14.20 16.67 -23.62
C GLU A 256 13.98 15.84 -22.35
N PHE A 257 13.12 16.27 -21.43
CA PHE A 257 12.72 15.48 -20.27
C PHE A 257 11.99 14.19 -20.68
N LEU A 258 10.99 14.29 -21.55
CA LEU A 258 10.23 13.13 -21.99
C LEU A 258 11.13 12.11 -22.71
N ALA A 259 12.03 12.61 -23.56
CA ALA A 259 13.03 11.81 -24.26
C ALA A 259 14.05 11.16 -23.30
N TYR A 260 14.38 11.82 -22.19
CA TYR A 260 15.22 11.21 -21.16
C TYR A 260 14.51 10.00 -20.51
N CYS A 261 13.22 10.14 -20.22
CA CYS A 261 12.45 9.09 -19.56
C CYS A 261 12.18 7.87 -20.47
N SER A 262 12.34 7.97 -21.80
CA SER A 262 12.20 6.81 -22.70
C SER A 262 13.37 5.83 -22.61
N PHE A 263 14.48 6.23 -21.98
CA PHE A 263 15.62 5.35 -21.76
C PHE A 263 15.36 4.25 -20.73
N PHE A 264 14.42 4.46 -19.82
CA PHE A 264 13.92 3.38 -18.98
C PHE A 264 13.07 2.46 -19.84
N SER A 265 13.12 1.15 -19.56
CA SER A 265 12.34 0.17 -20.30
C SER A 265 10.84 0.52 -20.30
N LYS A 266 10.15 0.25 -21.40
CA LYS A 266 8.70 0.40 -21.49
C LYS A 266 8.01 -0.24 -20.27
N GLY A 267 7.10 0.49 -19.62
CA GLY A 267 6.38 0.02 -18.44
C GLY A 267 7.08 0.23 -17.10
N TYR A 268 8.34 0.70 -17.10
CA TYR A 268 9.11 0.97 -15.89
C TYR A 268 8.39 1.95 -14.94
N ALA A 269 8.33 1.57 -13.66
CA ALA A 269 7.85 2.40 -12.57
C ALA A 269 8.95 3.40 -12.18
N MET A 270 8.64 4.68 -12.38
CA MET A 270 9.57 5.78 -12.21
C MET A 270 9.30 6.50 -10.89
N ASP A 271 10.31 6.54 -10.02
CA ASP A 271 10.30 7.45 -8.89
C ASP A 271 10.54 8.90 -9.38
N LYS A 272 9.62 9.81 -9.00
CA LYS A 272 9.67 11.21 -9.43
C LYS A 272 10.96 11.92 -8.98
N GLU A 273 11.38 11.72 -7.73
CA GLU A 273 12.56 12.39 -7.19
C GLU A 273 13.84 11.85 -7.84
N LYS A 274 13.93 10.53 -8.04
CA LYS A 274 15.04 9.87 -8.71
C LYS A 274 15.27 10.45 -10.11
N ILE A 275 14.21 10.56 -10.91
CA ILE A 275 14.32 11.12 -12.26
C ILE A 275 14.73 12.60 -12.21
N ILE A 276 14.16 13.40 -11.31
CA ILE A 276 14.53 14.81 -11.18
C ILE A 276 16.01 14.95 -10.80
N ARG A 277 16.51 14.14 -9.87
CA ARG A 277 17.93 14.13 -9.45
C ARG A 277 18.85 13.76 -10.62
N MET A 278 18.52 12.72 -11.37
CA MET A 278 19.26 12.33 -12.58
C MET A 278 19.23 13.42 -13.66
N TRP A 279 18.09 14.10 -13.81
CA TRP A 279 17.91 15.17 -14.77
C TRP A 279 18.81 16.39 -14.47
N ILE A 280 18.89 16.77 -13.20
CA ILE A 280 19.78 17.81 -12.69
C ILE A 280 21.25 17.42 -12.90
N ALA A 281 21.61 16.17 -12.57
CA ALA A 281 22.96 15.64 -12.76
C ALA A 281 23.42 15.73 -14.22
N ASN A 282 22.53 15.51 -15.18
CA ASN A 282 22.86 15.58 -16.61
C ASN A 282 22.92 17.01 -17.17
N GLY A 283 22.42 18.00 -16.43
CA GLY A 283 22.46 19.42 -16.79
C GLY A 283 21.47 19.81 -17.88
N ILE A 284 20.31 19.15 -17.92
CA ILE A 284 19.22 19.49 -18.85
C ILE A 284 18.37 20.65 -18.30
N VAL A 285 18.30 20.83 -16.97
CA VAL A 285 17.78 22.05 -16.32
C VAL A 285 18.95 23.01 -16.02
N MET A 286 18.75 24.30 -16.28
CA MET A 286 19.75 25.33 -15.98
C MET A 286 20.02 25.40 -14.47
N PRO A 287 21.29 25.44 -14.02
CA PRO A 287 21.61 25.43 -12.60
C PRO A 287 21.15 26.72 -11.90
N SER A 288 20.09 26.60 -11.09
CA SER A 288 19.58 27.54 -10.12
C SER A 288 19.73 26.98 -8.69
N GLN A 289 19.51 27.82 -7.66
CA GLN A 289 19.43 27.34 -6.27
C GLN A 289 18.15 26.52 -5.99
N ARG A 290 17.19 26.49 -6.92
CA ARG A 290 15.88 25.81 -6.80
C ARG A 290 15.68 24.66 -7.80
N ASN A 291 16.77 24.07 -8.29
CA ASN A 291 16.75 23.05 -9.34
C ASN A 291 15.72 21.92 -9.11
N GLU A 292 15.59 21.43 -7.88
CA GLU A 292 14.67 20.37 -7.53
C GLU A 292 13.20 20.83 -7.61
N ASP A 293 12.92 22.08 -7.23
CA ASP A 293 11.58 22.67 -7.29
C ASP A 293 11.20 22.97 -8.75
N ASP A 294 12.15 23.49 -9.54
CA ASP A 294 12.00 23.71 -10.99
C ASP A 294 11.78 22.36 -11.71
N GLY A 295 12.55 21.33 -11.35
CA GLY A 295 12.41 19.97 -11.86
C GLY A 295 11.05 19.36 -11.54
N ALA A 296 10.59 19.52 -10.30
CA ALA A 296 9.26 19.09 -9.87
C ALA A 296 8.15 19.80 -10.65
N TYR A 297 8.29 21.11 -10.87
CA TYR A 297 7.34 21.89 -11.66
C TYR A 297 7.19 21.38 -13.10
N TYR A 298 8.29 21.09 -13.78
CA TYR A 298 8.26 20.52 -15.14
C TYR A 298 7.65 19.11 -15.17
N PHE A 299 7.99 18.26 -14.20
CA PHE A 299 7.38 16.93 -14.06
C PHE A 299 5.87 17.06 -13.89
N ASP A 300 5.42 17.95 -13.01
CA ASP A 300 4.01 18.17 -12.73
C ASP A 300 3.24 18.71 -13.95
N GLN A 301 3.90 19.47 -14.83
CA GLN A 301 3.30 19.86 -16.11
C GLN A 301 3.06 18.64 -17.03
N LEU A 302 4.02 17.74 -17.16
CA LEU A 302 3.87 16.52 -17.96
C LEU A 302 2.83 15.57 -17.38
N LEU A 303 2.80 15.46 -16.05
CA LEU A 303 1.79 14.69 -15.33
C LEU A 303 0.39 15.27 -15.55
N SER A 304 0.22 16.59 -15.37
CA SER A 304 -1.06 17.27 -15.63
C SER A 304 -1.53 17.18 -17.08
N SER A 305 -0.59 16.98 -18.01
CA SER A 305 -0.85 16.79 -19.44
C SER A 305 -0.98 15.31 -19.85
N SER A 306 -1.11 14.39 -18.88
CA SER A 306 -1.31 12.95 -19.11
C SER A 306 -0.17 12.22 -19.85
N PHE A 307 1.05 12.75 -19.83
CA PHE A 307 2.24 12.05 -20.37
C PHE A 307 2.76 10.94 -19.45
N PHE A 308 2.38 11.00 -18.17
CA PHE A 308 2.63 9.97 -17.18
C PHE A 308 1.32 9.57 -16.50
N THR A 309 1.24 8.32 -16.05
CA THR A 309 0.15 7.80 -15.24
C THR A 309 0.65 7.51 -13.84
N ASP A 310 -0.08 7.98 -12.82
CA ASP A 310 0.17 7.66 -11.43
C ASP A 310 -0.15 6.17 -11.16
N ILE A 311 0.82 5.46 -10.60
CA ILE A 311 0.70 4.05 -10.22
C ILE A 311 0.85 3.83 -8.71
N THR A 312 0.96 4.91 -7.96
CA THR A 312 1.16 4.93 -6.51
C THR A 312 -0.03 4.38 -5.74
N ARG A 313 0.26 3.62 -4.68
CA ARG A 313 -0.72 3.12 -3.70
C ARG A 313 -0.47 3.62 -2.28
N ASP A 314 0.73 4.16 -2.01
CA ASP A 314 1.18 4.56 -0.69
C ASP A 314 1.28 6.09 -0.58
N GLU A 315 1.01 6.64 0.59
CA GLU A 315 1.15 8.08 0.87
C GLU A 315 2.62 8.54 0.83
N TYR A 316 3.59 7.61 0.94
CA TYR A 316 5.01 7.94 1.12
C TYR A 316 5.86 7.91 -0.17
N ILE A 317 5.60 7.02 -1.14
CA ILE A 317 6.42 6.90 -2.37
C ILE A 317 5.53 7.07 -3.60
N LYS A 318 5.78 8.09 -4.42
CA LYS A 318 5.02 8.35 -5.64
C LYS A 318 5.71 7.80 -6.89
N GLU A 319 5.13 6.76 -7.46
CA GLU A 319 5.60 6.11 -8.68
C GLU A 319 4.74 6.47 -9.89
N PHE A 320 5.40 6.67 -11.02
CA PHE A 320 4.77 7.07 -12.28
C PHE A 320 5.18 6.12 -13.41
N ARG A 321 4.28 5.88 -14.35
CA ARG A 321 4.57 5.08 -15.54
C ARG A 321 4.37 5.91 -16.80
N MET A 322 5.30 5.80 -17.74
CA MET A 322 5.11 6.36 -19.08
C MET A 322 4.29 5.38 -19.94
N PRO A 323 3.13 5.79 -20.49
CA PRO A 323 2.34 4.91 -21.35
C PRO A 323 3.11 4.48 -22.61
N GLY A 324 2.93 3.23 -23.05
CA GLY A 324 3.73 2.64 -24.13
C GLY A 324 3.70 3.39 -25.47
N LEU A 325 2.57 4.00 -25.85
CA LEU A 325 2.47 4.84 -27.06
C LEU A 325 3.31 6.13 -26.95
N ILE A 326 3.36 6.72 -25.75
CA ILE A 326 4.17 7.91 -25.46
C ILE A 326 5.64 7.54 -25.41
N HIS A 327 5.96 6.40 -24.80
CA HIS A 327 7.33 5.87 -24.71
C HIS A 327 7.97 5.74 -26.10
N LYS A 328 7.28 5.11 -27.06
CA LYS A 328 7.75 5.03 -28.46
C LYS A 328 7.97 6.40 -29.11
N ALA A 329 7.05 7.35 -28.92
CA ALA A 329 7.23 8.69 -29.45
C ALA A 329 8.40 9.43 -28.78
N ALA A 330 8.64 9.17 -27.50
CA ALA A 330 9.76 9.72 -26.76
C ALA A 330 11.11 9.09 -27.17
N GLU A 331 11.15 7.81 -27.54
CA GLU A 331 12.32 7.18 -28.18
C GLU A 331 12.67 7.86 -29.51
N ASP A 332 11.66 8.14 -30.36
CA ASP A 332 11.88 8.87 -31.62
C ASP A 332 12.50 10.26 -31.35
N VAL A 333 12.04 10.96 -30.31
CA VAL A 333 12.61 12.25 -29.89
C VAL A 333 14.03 12.07 -29.32
N ALA A 334 14.25 11.05 -28.49
CA ALA A 334 15.56 10.75 -27.90
C ALA A 334 16.60 10.43 -28.97
N SER A 335 16.22 9.64 -29.98
CA SER A 335 17.07 9.35 -31.14
C SER A 335 17.41 10.59 -31.95
N THR A 336 16.73 11.73 -31.76
CA THR A 336 17.05 12.99 -32.44
C THR A 336 17.82 13.95 -31.54
N LEU A 337 17.46 14.04 -30.25
CA LEU A 337 17.97 15.04 -29.31
C LEU A 337 19.13 14.54 -28.43
N LEU A 338 19.27 13.22 -28.23
CA LEU A 338 20.12 12.62 -27.19
C LEU A 338 21.16 11.60 -27.70
N LYS A 339 21.33 11.49 -29.04
CA LYS A 339 22.06 10.47 -29.84
C LYS A 339 23.34 9.80 -29.30
N GLU A 340 24.00 10.27 -28.25
CA GLU A 340 25.29 9.71 -27.78
C GLU A 340 25.51 9.77 -26.25
N LYS A 341 24.44 9.85 -25.42
CA LYS A 341 24.59 10.17 -23.98
C LYS A 341 24.18 9.06 -23.02
N PHE A 342 23.66 7.93 -23.49
CA PHE A 342 22.97 6.93 -22.66
C PHE A 342 23.36 5.50 -22.99
N GLY A 343 23.53 4.64 -21.98
CA GLY A 343 23.71 3.19 -22.11
C GLY A 343 23.00 2.41 -21.01
N VAL A 344 22.67 1.15 -21.31
CA VAL A 344 22.09 0.18 -20.37
C VAL A 344 23.09 -0.93 -20.09
N ILE A 345 23.38 -1.22 -18.83
CA ILE A 345 24.22 -2.37 -18.46
C ILE A 345 23.39 -3.64 -18.64
N SER A 346 23.90 -4.61 -19.41
CA SER A 346 23.22 -5.87 -19.76
C SER A 346 23.77 -7.13 -19.08
N SER A 347 25.04 -7.17 -18.69
CA SER A 347 25.66 -8.26 -17.93
C SER A 347 27.10 -7.89 -17.52
N ILE A 348 27.76 -8.74 -16.72
CA ILE A 348 29.21 -8.73 -16.50
C ILE A 348 29.80 -9.98 -17.17
N ASP A 349 30.90 -9.82 -17.91
CA ASP A 349 31.73 -10.96 -18.31
C ASP A 349 32.55 -11.43 -17.10
N GLU A 350 32.15 -12.55 -16.49
CA GLU A 350 32.76 -13.11 -15.27
C GLU A 350 34.26 -13.39 -15.40
N ASN A 351 34.78 -13.57 -16.62
CA ASN A 351 36.20 -13.88 -16.82
C ASN A 351 37.10 -12.63 -16.83
N VAL A 352 36.54 -11.45 -17.12
CA VAL A 352 37.30 -10.21 -17.35
C VAL A 352 36.77 -9.02 -16.52
N GLY A 353 35.63 -9.19 -15.83
CA GLY A 353 34.97 -8.13 -15.04
C GLY A 353 34.36 -7.01 -15.87
N ARG A 354 34.27 -7.17 -17.20
CA ARG A 354 33.81 -6.09 -18.11
C ARG A 354 32.29 -6.00 -18.16
N LEU A 355 31.77 -4.77 -18.10
CA LEU A 355 30.36 -4.48 -18.29
C LEU A 355 29.99 -4.66 -19.77
N SER A 356 29.02 -5.52 -20.03
CA SER A 356 28.31 -5.54 -21.31
C SER A 356 27.29 -4.40 -21.30
N ILE A 357 27.34 -3.54 -22.31
CA ILE A 357 26.48 -2.36 -22.41
C ILE A 357 25.69 -2.41 -23.71
N VAL A 358 24.36 -2.37 -23.58
CA VAL A 358 23.45 -2.23 -24.70
C VAL A 358 23.14 -0.74 -24.89
N LEU A 359 23.29 -0.28 -26.12
CA LEU A 359 22.96 1.08 -26.51
C LEU A 359 21.56 1.11 -27.14
N PRO A 360 20.77 2.18 -26.93
CA PRO A 360 19.38 2.23 -27.38
C PRO A 360 19.19 2.13 -28.90
N SER A 361 20.22 2.44 -29.70
CA SER A 361 20.19 2.40 -31.16
C SER A 361 21.05 1.26 -31.71
N PRO A 362 20.46 0.24 -32.36
CA PRO A 362 21.22 -0.83 -33.00
C PRO A 362 21.93 -0.31 -34.26
N GLY A 363 23.24 -0.53 -34.37
CA GLY A 363 23.99 -0.39 -35.64
C GLY A 363 25.20 0.54 -35.65
N GLU A 364 25.52 1.25 -34.57
CA GLU A 364 26.71 2.12 -34.49
C GLU A 364 27.60 1.72 -33.30
N TYR A 365 28.89 1.51 -33.54
CA TYR A 365 29.89 1.33 -32.49
C TYR A 365 30.20 2.70 -31.87
N TYR A 366 29.64 2.98 -30.69
CA TYR A 366 29.90 4.23 -29.98
C TYR A 366 31.15 4.12 -29.10
N SER A 367 31.88 5.22 -28.96
CA SER A 367 32.99 5.30 -28.01
C SER A 367 32.43 5.38 -26.58
N SER A 368 32.80 4.44 -25.71
CA SER A 368 32.45 4.43 -24.28
C SER A 368 32.76 5.76 -23.57
N GLN A 369 33.72 6.54 -24.10
CA GLN A 369 34.13 7.83 -23.56
C GLN A 369 33.06 8.93 -23.58
N ARG A 370 32.01 8.84 -24.41
CA ARG A 370 30.96 9.88 -24.54
C ARG A 370 29.69 9.64 -23.73
N LEU A 371 29.58 8.47 -23.08
CA LEU A 371 28.40 8.13 -22.29
C LEU A 371 28.29 9.02 -21.05
N ARG A 372 27.09 9.58 -20.83
CA ARG A 372 26.79 10.44 -19.68
C ARG A 372 25.90 9.75 -18.65
N VAL A 373 25.12 8.78 -19.09
CA VAL A 373 24.20 8.02 -18.24
C VAL A 373 24.40 6.54 -18.50
N LEU A 374 24.55 5.79 -17.43
CA LEU A 374 24.63 4.35 -17.44
C LEU A 374 23.67 3.82 -16.36
N ILE A 375 22.68 3.04 -16.78
CA ILE A 375 21.68 2.46 -15.88
C ILE A 375 21.74 0.95 -15.98
N LEU A 376 21.74 0.27 -14.84
CA LEU A 376 21.56 -1.17 -14.79
C LEU A 376 20.13 -1.53 -15.20
N SER A 377 19.98 -2.47 -16.14
CA SER A 377 18.63 -2.96 -16.45
C SER A 377 18.01 -3.53 -15.17
N PRO A 378 16.75 -3.20 -14.85
CA PRO A 378 16.05 -3.76 -13.67
C PRO A 378 15.95 -5.29 -13.69
N THR A 379 16.18 -5.88 -14.85
CA THR A 379 16.09 -7.31 -15.11
C THR A 379 17.39 -8.07 -14.85
N ILE A 380 18.46 -7.40 -14.42
CA ILE A 380 19.80 -7.99 -14.30
C ILE A 380 20.27 -7.90 -12.87
N TYR A 381 20.66 -9.08 -12.39
CA TYR A 381 21.43 -9.23 -11.18
C TYR A 381 22.90 -9.37 -11.57
N LEU A 382 23.75 -8.46 -11.08
CA LEU A 382 25.18 -8.48 -11.40
C LEU A 382 25.95 -9.45 -10.50
N GLY A 383 25.50 -9.63 -9.25
CA GLY A 383 26.00 -10.65 -8.32
C GLY A 383 27.52 -10.71 -8.21
N GLY A 384 28.12 -9.94 -7.31
CA GLY A 384 29.58 -10.00 -7.06
C GLY A 384 30.26 -8.65 -6.88
N CYS A 385 31.52 -8.57 -7.29
CA CYS A 385 32.36 -7.36 -7.24
C CYS A 385 32.49 -6.73 -8.63
N LEU A 386 32.25 -5.42 -8.74
CA LEU A 386 32.56 -4.65 -9.97
C LEU A 386 34.05 -4.29 -9.99
N GLU A 387 34.89 -5.19 -10.49
CA GLU A 387 36.33 -4.95 -10.67
C GLU A 387 36.64 -4.47 -12.11
N HIS A 388 37.28 -3.30 -12.23
CA HIS A 388 37.97 -2.82 -13.45
C HIS A 388 37.18 -2.36 -14.69
N SER A 389 35.88 -2.05 -14.59
CA SER A 389 35.09 -1.66 -15.78
C SER A 389 34.70 -0.17 -15.92
N LEU A 390 34.85 0.67 -14.90
CA LEU A 390 34.24 2.02 -14.95
C LEU A 390 35.14 3.13 -15.51
N VAL A 391 36.47 2.95 -15.48
CA VAL A 391 37.46 4.01 -15.81
C VAL A 391 37.35 4.52 -17.25
N GLU A 392 36.77 3.74 -18.16
CA GLU A 392 36.61 4.13 -19.57
C GLU A 392 35.54 5.22 -19.79
N PHE A 393 34.56 5.36 -18.88
CA PHE A 393 33.42 6.28 -19.02
C PHE A 393 33.73 7.68 -18.49
N LYS A 394 34.71 8.36 -19.09
CA LYS A 394 35.23 9.66 -18.59
C LYS A 394 34.21 10.80 -18.56
N GLU A 395 33.18 10.77 -19.40
CA GLU A 395 32.10 11.77 -19.42
C GLU A 395 30.87 11.38 -18.58
N LEU A 396 30.93 10.28 -17.82
CA LEU A 396 29.77 9.76 -17.08
C LEU A 396 29.35 10.72 -15.97
N LYS A 397 28.07 11.09 -15.98
CA LYS A 397 27.43 11.98 -15.00
C LYS A 397 26.44 11.26 -14.10
N SER A 398 25.85 10.17 -14.57
CA SER A 398 24.87 9.39 -13.83
C SER A 398 25.16 7.91 -13.97
N LEU A 399 25.34 7.25 -12.84
CA LEU A 399 25.54 5.82 -12.74
C LEU A 399 24.48 5.25 -11.80
N ASP A 400 23.69 4.32 -12.31
CA ASP A 400 22.66 3.62 -11.55
C ASP A 400 22.95 2.12 -11.52
N LEU A 401 23.29 1.64 -10.33
CA LEU A 401 23.62 0.26 -9.98
C LEU A 401 22.60 -0.30 -8.97
N SER A 402 21.41 0.29 -8.84
CA SER A 402 20.42 -0.21 -7.88
C SER A 402 19.98 -1.63 -8.20
N CYS A 403 19.65 -2.40 -7.16
CA CYS A 403 19.23 -3.81 -7.26
C CYS A 403 20.25 -4.72 -7.96
N SER A 404 21.53 -4.33 -7.98
CA SER A 404 22.59 -5.08 -8.68
C SER A 404 23.09 -6.31 -7.91
N GLY A 405 22.82 -6.40 -6.61
CA GLY A 405 23.40 -7.43 -5.74
C GLY A 405 24.89 -7.26 -5.47
N ILE A 406 25.48 -6.11 -5.79
CA ILE A 406 26.90 -5.86 -5.58
C ILE A 406 27.22 -5.85 -4.08
N HIS A 407 28.33 -6.51 -3.72
CA HIS A 407 28.86 -6.55 -2.35
C HIS A 407 29.99 -5.55 -2.13
N ASN A 408 30.80 -5.29 -3.15
CA ASN A 408 31.94 -4.36 -3.09
C ASN A 408 32.04 -3.53 -4.38
N LEU A 409 32.43 -2.27 -4.21
CA LEU A 409 32.70 -1.33 -5.29
C LEU A 409 34.21 -1.05 -5.36
N SER A 410 34.82 -1.24 -6.54
CA SER A 410 36.26 -1.02 -6.75
C SER A 410 36.66 0.45 -6.60
N ASP A 411 37.92 0.69 -6.21
CA ASP A 411 38.54 2.01 -6.16
C ASP A 411 38.53 2.74 -7.52
N ASP A 412 38.38 2.01 -8.63
CA ASP A 412 38.29 2.55 -10.00
C ASP A 412 37.18 3.59 -10.19
N ILE A 413 36.19 3.64 -9.29
CA ILE A 413 35.14 4.67 -9.34
C ILE A 413 35.72 6.09 -9.32
N CYS A 414 36.90 6.30 -8.72
CA CYS A 414 37.59 7.59 -8.72
C CYS A 414 37.94 8.09 -10.14
N GLY A 415 37.96 7.21 -11.15
CA GLY A 415 38.11 7.60 -12.56
C GLY A 415 36.94 8.41 -13.12
N LEU A 416 35.76 8.33 -12.52
CA LEU A 416 34.52 8.97 -12.98
C LEU A 416 34.41 10.43 -12.53
N GLN A 417 35.36 11.27 -12.93
CA GLN A 417 35.50 12.65 -12.46
C GLN A 417 34.33 13.59 -12.83
N GLU A 418 33.48 13.21 -13.80
CA GLU A 418 32.27 13.95 -14.15
C GLU A 418 31.01 13.51 -13.39
N LEU A 419 31.10 12.48 -12.55
CA LEU A 419 29.95 11.85 -11.90
C LEU A 419 29.25 12.82 -10.94
N ARG A 420 27.93 12.91 -11.08
CA ARG A 420 27.06 13.77 -10.27
C ARG A 420 25.93 13.00 -9.59
N TYR A 421 25.57 11.85 -10.12
CA TYR A 421 24.54 10.97 -9.57
C TYR A 421 25.09 9.54 -9.51
N LEU A 422 25.08 8.96 -8.32
CA LEU A 422 25.42 7.58 -8.06
C LEU A 422 24.27 6.93 -7.29
N ASN A 423 23.68 5.88 -7.85
CA ASN A 423 22.67 5.10 -7.17
C ASN A 423 23.16 3.67 -6.97
N MET A 424 23.15 3.22 -5.72
CA MET A 424 23.48 1.87 -5.30
C MET A 424 22.42 1.37 -4.30
N SER A 425 21.20 1.90 -4.37
CA SER A 425 20.10 1.45 -3.51
C SER A 425 19.78 -0.02 -3.73
N TYR A 426 19.28 -0.68 -2.68
CA TYR A 426 18.97 -2.12 -2.70
C TYR A 426 20.18 -2.99 -3.15
N THR A 427 21.39 -2.64 -2.73
CA THR A 427 22.59 -3.47 -2.92
C THR A 427 23.03 -4.10 -1.61
N ARG A 428 23.97 -5.06 -1.68
CA ARG A 428 24.51 -5.78 -0.53
C ARG A 428 25.84 -5.20 -0.06
N ILE A 429 26.09 -3.93 -0.37
CA ILE A 429 27.35 -3.28 -0.08
C ILE A 429 27.55 -3.13 1.43
N GLU A 430 28.70 -3.56 1.92
CA GLU A 430 29.05 -3.46 3.36
C GLU A 430 29.80 -2.16 3.68
N SER A 431 30.59 -1.66 2.72
CA SER A 431 31.38 -0.44 2.81
C SER A 431 31.65 0.15 1.43
N LEU A 432 31.84 1.47 1.35
CA LEU A 432 32.28 2.16 0.13
C LEU A 432 33.81 2.25 0.09
N PRO A 433 34.43 2.26 -1.11
CA PRO A 433 35.87 2.50 -1.26
C PRO A 433 36.24 3.91 -0.77
N ASP A 434 37.44 4.05 -0.20
CA ASP A 434 37.96 5.34 0.25
C ASP A 434 38.10 6.33 -0.92
N SER A 435 38.37 5.82 -2.12
CA SER A 435 38.53 6.61 -3.36
C SER A 435 37.26 7.38 -3.78
N ILE A 436 36.10 7.09 -3.17
CA ILE A 436 34.86 7.83 -3.43
C ILE A 436 35.00 9.32 -3.10
N GLU A 437 35.93 9.67 -2.21
CA GLU A 437 36.24 11.04 -1.82
C GLU A 437 36.75 11.92 -2.96
N ASP A 438 37.26 11.31 -4.05
CA ASP A 438 37.75 12.01 -5.23
C ASP A 438 36.65 12.47 -6.17
N LEU A 439 35.39 12.05 -5.95
CA LEU A 439 34.23 12.42 -6.76
C LEU A 439 33.69 13.82 -6.41
N SER A 440 34.52 14.85 -6.56
CA SER A 440 34.23 16.25 -6.16
C SER A 440 33.03 16.92 -6.88
N LYS A 441 32.46 16.28 -7.91
CA LYS A 441 31.25 16.73 -8.63
C LYS A 441 29.98 16.02 -8.19
N LEU A 442 30.08 15.02 -7.31
CA LEU A 442 28.95 14.21 -6.87
C LEU A 442 27.92 15.09 -6.15
N GLN A 443 26.67 14.99 -6.58
CA GLN A 443 25.52 15.76 -6.08
C GLN A 443 24.47 14.86 -5.43
N THR A 444 24.34 13.61 -5.89
CA THR A 444 23.41 12.63 -5.33
C THR A 444 24.15 11.32 -5.14
N MET A 445 24.06 10.77 -3.94
CA MET A 445 24.42 9.40 -3.62
C MET A 445 23.22 8.74 -2.95
N ASP A 446 22.67 7.73 -3.61
CA ASP A 446 21.53 6.96 -3.10
C ASP A 446 22.03 5.56 -2.66
N LEU A 447 22.00 5.34 -1.35
CA LEU A 447 22.35 4.10 -0.67
C LEU A 447 21.13 3.52 0.07
N SER A 448 19.92 3.99 -0.28
CA SER A 448 18.71 3.56 0.41
C SER A 448 18.56 2.03 0.33
N TRP A 449 18.04 1.44 1.40
CA TRP A 449 17.81 -0.01 1.51
C TRP A 449 19.07 -0.88 1.40
N CYS A 450 20.26 -0.32 1.64
CA CYS A 450 21.49 -1.11 1.82
C CYS A 450 21.57 -1.64 3.27
N TYR A 451 20.82 -2.70 3.57
CA TYR A 451 20.68 -3.24 4.92
C TYR A 451 21.99 -3.65 5.59
N HIS A 452 22.98 -4.08 4.80
CA HIS A 452 24.29 -4.55 5.28
C HIS A 452 25.37 -3.46 5.32
N LEU A 453 25.06 -2.23 4.90
CA LEU A 453 26.03 -1.12 4.93
C LEU A 453 26.40 -0.80 6.38
N LYS A 454 27.66 -1.03 6.75
CA LYS A 454 28.15 -0.87 8.13
C LYS A 454 28.69 0.53 8.39
N ASN A 455 29.46 1.07 7.45
CA ASN A 455 30.21 2.32 7.58
C ASN A 455 30.27 3.09 6.25
N LEU A 456 30.43 4.41 6.34
CA LEU A 456 30.82 5.29 5.22
C LEU A 456 32.30 5.72 5.40
N PRO A 457 33.03 6.03 4.31
CA PRO A 457 34.46 6.35 4.37
C PRO A 457 34.72 7.71 5.01
N GLU A 458 35.86 7.89 5.67
CA GLU A 458 36.21 9.16 6.34
C GLU A 458 36.35 10.34 5.36
N GLY A 459 36.62 10.05 4.09
CA GLY A 459 36.77 11.03 3.01
C GLY A 459 35.49 11.78 2.61
N MET A 460 34.32 11.45 3.18
CA MET A 460 33.03 12.08 2.85
C MET A 460 33.06 13.62 2.90
N ARG A 461 33.88 14.21 3.78
CA ARG A 461 34.09 15.67 3.89
C ARG A 461 34.50 16.37 2.58
N LYS A 462 35.09 15.65 1.62
CA LYS A 462 35.53 16.21 0.32
C LYS A 462 34.37 16.42 -0.66
N LEU A 463 33.21 15.78 -0.44
CA LEU A 463 32.06 15.79 -1.35
C LEU A 463 31.19 17.06 -1.21
N THR A 464 31.80 18.24 -1.22
CA THR A 464 31.13 19.52 -0.85
C THR A 464 29.97 19.93 -1.77
N ARG A 465 29.85 19.31 -2.95
CA ARG A 465 28.73 19.51 -3.90
C ARG A 465 27.55 18.57 -3.67
N MET A 466 27.64 17.65 -2.70
CA MET A 466 26.58 16.73 -2.35
C MET A 466 25.32 17.49 -1.94
N ARG A 467 24.19 17.13 -2.54
CA ARG A 467 22.86 17.66 -2.26
C ARG A 467 21.94 16.62 -1.66
N HIS A 468 22.10 15.35 -2.03
CA HIS A 468 21.25 14.27 -1.56
C HIS A 468 22.12 13.08 -1.19
N LEU A 469 22.08 12.70 0.09
CA LEU A 469 22.68 11.47 0.60
C LEU A 469 21.56 10.63 1.19
N ASP A 470 21.07 9.66 0.42
CA ASP A 470 19.96 8.82 0.87
C ASP A 470 20.48 7.58 1.59
N LEU A 471 20.19 7.50 2.89
CA LEU A 471 20.58 6.39 3.78
C LEU A 471 19.35 5.73 4.40
N THR A 472 18.18 5.93 3.79
CA THR A 472 16.92 5.34 4.26
C THR A 472 17.08 3.83 4.41
N ARG A 473 16.65 3.25 5.53
CA ARG A 473 16.67 1.79 5.77
C ARG A 473 18.06 1.13 5.71
N CYS A 474 19.13 1.88 5.96
CA CYS A 474 20.46 1.31 6.26
C CYS A 474 20.50 0.85 7.72
N GLU A 475 19.99 -0.35 8.02
CA GLU A 475 19.80 -0.81 9.40
C GLU A 475 21.10 -1.19 10.12
N SER A 476 22.10 -1.70 9.40
CA SER A 476 23.42 -2.03 9.97
C SER A 476 24.37 -0.84 10.07
N LEU A 477 23.98 0.35 9.59
CA LEU A 477 24.84 1.52 9.61
C LEU A 477 25.06 1.98 11.05
N SER A 478 26.30 1.86 11.52
CA SER A 478 26.62 2.04 12.94
C SER A 478 26.85 3.50 13.33
N TYR A 479 27.41 4.32 12.42
CA TYR A 479 27.63 5.75 12.59
C TYR A 479 27.87 6.45 11.25
N LEU A 480 27.78 7.78 11.22
CA LEU A 480 28.31 8.63 10.14
C LEU A 480 29.74 9.08 10.47
N PRO A 481 30.68 9.12 9.50
CA PRO A 481 32.05 9.58 9.72
C PRO A 481 32.09 11.09 9.99
N SER A 482 33.09 11.56 10.74
CA SER A 482 33.30 12.98 11.03
C SER A 482 33.50 13.84 9.77
N GLY A 483 33.09 15.11 9.82
CA GLY A 483 33.23 16.05 8.71
C GLY A 483 32.03 16.10 7.75
N ILE A 484 30.86 15.63 8.19
CA ILE A 484 29.58 15.86 7.51
C ILE A 484 29.25 17.36 7.49
N GLU A 485 29.71 18.15 8.47
CA GLU A 485 29.52 19.61 8.49
C GLU A 485 30.00 20.33 7.21
N PHE A 486 30.94 19.75 6.46
CA PHE A 486 31.46 20.30 5.21
C PHE A 486 30.52 20.12 4.01
N LEU A 487 29.50 19.26 4.13
CA LEU A 487 28.47 19.00 3.11
C LEU A 487 27.41 20.12 3.09
N THR A 488 27.83 21.38 3.07
CA THR A 488 26.95 22.57 3.21
C THR A 488 25.87 22.70 2.13
N SER A 489 26.02 22.01 0.99
CA SER A 489 25.04 21.95 -0.10
C SER A 489 23.92 20.90 0.12
N LEU A 490 23.95 20.15 1.22
CA LEU A 490 23.05 19.02 1.47
C LEU A 490 21.62 19.50 1.72
N ASN A 491 20.70 19.05 0.85
CA ASN A 491 19.27 19.31 0.88
C ASN A 491 18.50 18.16 1.54
N SER A 492 18.95 16.92 1.35
CA SER A 492 18.27 15.72 1.88
C SER A 492 19.28 14.73 2.46
N MET A 493 19.00 14.30 3.70
CA MET A 493 19.70 13.23 4.40
C MET A 493 18.74 12.63 5.43
N PRO A 494 17.98 11.57 5.07
CA PRO A 494 16.89 11.07 5.88
C PRO A 494 17.34 10.34 7.15
N LEU A 495 18.62 10.02 7.29
CA LEU A 495 19.18 9.29 8.43
C LEU A 495 20.50 9.92 8.89
N PHE A 496 20.64 10.16 10.19
CA PHE A 496 21.85 10.60 10.87
C PHE A 496 22.14 9.69 12.07
N VAL A 497 23.21 8.91 12.01
CA VAL A 497 23.54 7.93 13.06
C VAL A 497 24.77 8.39 13.82
N LEU A 498 24.64 8.50 15.15
CA LEU A 498 25.73 8.89 16.05
C LEU A 498 26.54 7.66 16.51
N GLY A 499 27.85 7.81 16.52
CA GLY A 499 28.80 6.82 17.07
C GLY A 499 29.40 7.27 18.41
N GLU A 500 29.98 6.32 19.15
CA GLU A 500 30.61 6.57 20.45
C GLU A 500 31.97 7.28 20.31
N ASP A 501 32.71 6.98 19.24
CA ASP A 501 34.09 7.40 19.05
C ASP A 501 34.24 8.74 18.34
N ARG A 502 35.41 9.39 18.46
CA ARG A 502 35.69 10.67 17.79
C ARG A 502 35.77 10.60 16.26
N VAL A 503 35.84 9.40 15.69
CA VAL A 503 35.81 9.18 14.24
C VAL A 503 34.39 9.41 13.69
N SER A 504 33.35 9.31 14.53
CA SER A 504 31.99 9.59 14.12
C SER A 504 31.65 11.08 14.18
N ALA A 505 30.69 11.48 13.35
CA ALA A 505 30.12 12.82 13.34
C ALA A 505 29.48 13.15 14.70
N GLY A 506 29.75 14.36 15.19
CA GLY A 506 29.03 14.93 16.32
C GLY A 506 27.65 15.44 15.91
N LEU A 507 26.74 15.59 16.87
CA LEU A 507 25.40 16.10 16.57
C LEU A 507 25.43 17.59 16.17
N ASP A 508 26.43 18.33 16.63
CA ASP A 508 26.71 19.73 16.29
C ASP A 508 27.02 19.93 14.81
N GLU A 509 27.54 18.92 14.11
CA GLU A 509 27.85 19.00 12.68
C GLU A 509 26.60 19.27 11.82
N LEU A 510 25.41 18.87 12.29
CA LEU A 510 24.14 19.25 11.66
C LEU A 510 23.98 20.77 11.59
N GLY A 511 24.58 21.52 12.51
CA GLY A 511 24.50 22.98 12.59
C GLY A 511 24.92 23.71 11.33
N SER A 512 25.83 23.15 10.54
CA SER A 512 26.33 23.72 9.29
C SER A 512 25.44 23.41 8.06
N LEU A 513 24.56 22.40 8.16
CA LEU A 513 23.71 21.91 7.06
C LEU A 513 22.41 22.72 6.92
N ASN A 514 22.51 23.98 6.49
CA ASN A 514 21.38 24.93 6.50
C ASN A 514 20.27 24.64 5.46
N ASN A 515 20.59 23.90 4.40
CA ASN A 515 19.64 23.60 3.32
C ASN A 515 18.82 22.32 3.57
N LEU A 516 19.10 21.61 4.66
CA LEU A 516 18.47 20.33 4.97
C LEU A 516 16.95 20.51 5.14
N ARG A 517 16.19 19.70 4.42
CA ARG A 517 14.73 19.73 4.37
C ARG A 517 14.13 18.33 4.27
N GLY A 518 12.84 18.23 4.55
CA GLY A 518 12.10 16.97 4.41
C GLY A 518 12.14 16.11 5.67
N ARG A 519 12.49 14.82 5.53
CA ARG A 519 12.58 13.84 6.62
C ARG A 519 14.00 13.79 7.17
N LEU A 520 14.14 13.69 8.49
CA LEU A 520 15.39 13.45 9.19
C LEU A 520 15.14 12.52 10.39
N GLU A 521 15.81 11.38 10.42
CA GLU A 521 15.82 10.45 11.55
C GLU A 521 17.20 10.48 12.20
N ILE A 522 17.27 10.79 13.49
CA ILE A 522 18.51 10.81 14.26
C ILE A 522 18.52 9.61 15.21
N ARG A 523 19.52 8.74 15.05
CA ARG A 523 19.67 7.51 15.85
C ARG A 523 20.85 7.60 16.80
N ASN A 524 20.79 6.77 17.83
CA ASN A 524 21.81 6.61 18.86
C ASN A 524 22.09 7.92 19.61
N LEU A 525 21.03 8.66 19.95
CA LEU A 525 21.14 9.95 20.66
C LEU A 525 21.76 9.83 22.06
N GLU A 526 21.91 8.62 22.61
CA GLU A 526 22.75 8.34 23.78
C GLU A 526 24.22 8.71 23.57
N ASN A 527 24.70 8.73 22.32
CA ASN A 527 26.10 8.99 21.97
C ASN A 527 26.43 10.49 21.82
N VAL A 528 25.49 11.39 22.16
CA VAL A 528 25.76 12.84 22.22
C VAL A 528 26.77 13.11 23.33
N ARG A 529 27.95 13.63 22.98
CA ARG A 529 29.10 13.73 23.90
C ARG A 529 28.96 14.93 24.83
N GLU A 530 28.54 16.07 24.28
CA GLU A 530 28.20 17.27 25.05
C GLU A 530 26.78 17.76 24.74
N ILE A 531 26.07 18.23 25.77
CA ILE A 531 24.69 18.75 25.62
C ILE A 531 24.64 19.97 24.69
N SER A 532 25.73 20.74 24.58
CA SER A 532 25.91 21.83 23.62
C SER A 532 25.65 21.38 22.18
N GLU A 533 26.04 20.15 21.82
CA GLU A 533 25.88 19.65 20.45
C GLU A 533 24.43 19.63 19.99
N ALA A 534 23.50 19.28 20.88
CA ALA A 534 22.07 19.28 20.57
C ALA A 534 21.56 20.69 20.24
N LYS A 535 22.08 21.72 20.93
CA LYS A 535 21.76 23.12 20.64
C LYS A 535 22.40 23.59 19.33
N ASP A 536 23.65 23.19 19.11
CA ASP A 536 24.44 23.60 17.96
C ASP A 536 24.01 22.92 16.66
N ALA A 537 23.26 21.81 16.74
CA ALA A 537 22.56 21.19 15.61
C ALA A 537 21.57 22.12 14.88
N LYS A 538 21.08 23.18 15.56
CA LYS A 538 20.22 24.24 15.00
C LYS A 538 19.02 23.71 14.18
N LEU A 539 18.32 22.68 14.67
CA LEU A 539 17.19 22.10 13.93
C LEU A 539 16.08 23.11 13.64
N GLY A 540 15.88 24.10 14.51
CA GLY A 540 14.94 25.19 14.31
C GLY A 540 15.22 26.10 13.10
N GLN A 541 16.42 26.04 12.51
CA GLN A 541 16.79 26.82 11.32
C GLN A 541 16.65 26.02 10.02
N LYS A 542 16.18 24.77 10.11
CA LYS A 542 16.06 23.83 8.98
C LYS A 542 14.60 23.63 8.61
N ASN A 543 14.34 23.27 7.36
CA ASN A 543 12.97 23.03 6.88
C ASN A 543 12.58 21.54 6.97
N ILE A 544 12.70 20.97 8.18
CA ILE A 544 12.36 19.57 8.46
C ILE A 544 10.86 19.47 8.76
N HIS A 545 10.17 18.60 8.02
CA HIS A 545 8.74 18.34 8.21
C HIS A 545 8.49 17.03 8.96
N HIS A 546 9.43 16.07 8.91
CA HIS A 546 9.38 14.82 9.66
C HIS A 546 10.68 14.62 10.43
N LEU A 547 10.59 14.59 11.76
CA LEU A 547 11.71 14.36 12.66
C LEU A 547 11.50 13.05 13.43
N GLY A 548 12.40 12.10 13.23
CA GLY A 548 12.50 10.88 14.04
C GLY A 548 13.69 10.99 15.00
N LEU A 549 13.50 10.64 16.27
CA LEU A 549 14.56 10.63 17.29
C LEU A 549 14.55 9.28 18.00
N SER A 550 15.71 8.63 18.06
CA SER A 550 15.86 7.30 18.66
C SER A 550 17.05 7.23 19.60
N TRP A 551 16.84 6.52 20.71
CA TRP A 551 17.85 6.17 21.71
C TRP A 551 17.97 4.64 21.86
N SER A 552 19.00 4.16 22.54
CA SER A 552 18.98 2.84 23.17
C SER A 552 18.13 2.82 24.44
N GLN A 553 17.73 1.61 24.86
CA GLN A 553 16.84 1.42 26.02
C GLN A 553 17.48 1.79 27.38
N ASN A 554 18.80 1.98 27.43
CA ASN A 554 19.54 2.28 28.66
C ASN A 554 20.05 3.73 28.72
N ALA A 555 19.63 4.59 27.78
CA ALA A 555 20.08 5.97 27.70
C ALA A 555 19.60 6.81 28.91
N ASP A 556 20.50 7.62 29.48
CA ASP A 556 20.25 8.50 30.62
C ASP A 556 20.21 10.01 30.24
N ASN A 557 20.76 10.36 29.08
CA ASN A 557 20.84 11.73 28.56
C ASN A 557 19.55 12.25 27.87
N CYS A 558 18.50 11.42 27.77
CA CYS A 558 17.36 11.66 26.89
C CYS A 558 16.71 13.04 27.09
N TYR A 559 16.45 13.43 28.34
CA TYR A 559 15.76 14.68 28.65
C TYR A 559 16.58 15.90 28.23
N ASP A 560 17.87 15.91 28.54
CA ASP A 560 18.74 17.05 28.27
C ASP A 560 18.99 17.23 26.77
N VAL A 561 19.16 16.14 26.02
CA VAL A 561 19.29 16.19 24.56
C VAL A 561 17.99 16.70 23.93
N LEU A 562 16.84 16.09 24.23
CA LEU A 562 15.55 16.49 23.65
C LEU A 562 15.17 17.95 23.98
N LYS A 563 15.56 18.43 25.15
CA LYS A 563 15.32 19.81 25.58
C LYS A 563 16.07 20.84 24.73
N HIS A 564 17.24 20.52 24.20
CA HIS A 564 18.13 21.45 23.49
C HIS A 564 18.12 21.31 21.96
N LEU A 565 17.52 20.25 21.40
CA LEU A 565 17.40 20.06 19.94
C LEU A 565 16.60 21.16 19.22
N GLU A 566 15.61 21.76 19.90
CA GLU A 566 14.84 22.93 19.44
C GLU A 566 14.37 22.89 17.96
N PRO A 567 13.49 21.94 17.57
CA PRO A 567 12.97 21.86 16.20
C PRO A 567 12.03 23.02 15.85
N HIS A 568 11.87 23.28 14.55
CA HIS A 568 11.05 24.40 14.03
C HIS A 568 9.54 24.16 14.26
N GLU A 569 8.76 25.25 14.43
CA GLU A 569 7.33 25.18 14.73
C GLU A 569 6.46 24.61 13.60
N SER A 570 6.98 24.59 12.37
CA SER A 570 6.33 24.00 11.19
C SER A 570 6.53 22.48 11.04
N LEU A 571 7.12 21.82 12.04
CA LEU A 571 7.28 20.36 12.04
C LEU A 571 5.91 19.69 11.98
N GLN A 572 5.74 18.71 11.08
CA GLN A 572 4.46 18.02 10.85
C GLN A 572 4.41 16.64 11.50
N VAL A 573 5.52 15.91 11.50
CA VAL A 573 5.60 14.54 12.06
C VAL A 573 6.74 14.48 13.06
N LEU A 574 6.44 13.96 14.26
CA LEU A 574 7.42 13.69 15.31
C LEU A 574 7.34 12.23 15.75
N ASP A 575 8.41 11.48 15.54
CA ASP A 575 8.55 10.11 16.02
C ASP A 575 9.63 10.05 17.11
N LEU A 576 9.29 9.50 18.27
CA LEU A 576 10.20 9.28 19.40
C LEU A 576 10.26 7.79 19.71
N THR A 577 11.46 7.22 19.73
CA THR A 577 11.67 5.80 20.04
C THR A 577 12.65 5.64 21.19
N ASN A 578 12.31 4.78 22.15
CA ASN A 578 13.14 4.48 23.33
C ASN A 578 13.50 5.72 24.18
N TYR A 579 12.64 6.73 24.23
CA TYR A 579 12.87 7.90 25.09
C TYR A 579 12.69 7.50 26.57
N MET A 580 13.80 7.29 27.29
CA MET A 580 13.80 6.83 28.70
C MET A 580 13.86 7.97 29.73
N GLY A 581 13.68 9.22 29.30
CA GLY A 581 13.59 10.38 30.19
C GLY A 581 12.40 10.28 31.15
N SER A 582 12.50 10.94 32.31
CA SER A 582 11.45 10.87 33.34
C SER A 582 10.19 11.68 33.00
N ARG A 583 10.32 12.69 32.14
CA ARG A 583 9.26 13.62 31.71
C ARG A 583 9.58 14.23 30.34
N PHE A 584 8.64 14.93 29.72
CA PHE A 584 8.85 15.65 28.46
C PHE A 584 9.25 17.12 28.66
N PRO A 585 10.08 17.71 27.76
CA PRO A 585 10.35 19.14 27.76
C PRO A 585 9.11 19.97 27.38
N ARG A 586 8.86 21.08 28.11
CA ARG A 586 7.72 21.99 27.86
C ARG A 586 7.63 22.56 26.44
N ARG A 587 8.75 22.62 25.71
CA ARG A 587 8.79 23.13 24.34
C ARG A 587 8.04 22.24 23.35
N MET A 588 7.89 20.94 23.63
CA MET A 588 7.11 20.02 22.79
C MET A 588 5.66 20.52 22.62
N ASN A 589 5.13 21.19 23.64
CA ASN A 589 3.81 21.81 23.63
C ASN A 589 3.71 23.03 22.67
N ARG A 590 4.80 23.50 22.06
CA ARG A 590 4.81 24.67 21.15
C ARG A 590 4.91 24.30 19.67
N LEU A 591 4.92 23.00 19.36
CA LEU A 591 5.00 22.51 17.98
C LEU A 591 3.60 22.48 17.35
N TYR A 592 3.04 23.67 17.11
CA TYR A 592 1.66 23.82 16.64
C TYR A 592 1.41 23.24 15.25
N GLY A 593 2.45 23.05 14.42
CA GLY A 593 2.37 22.45 13.09
C GLY A 593 2.19 20.93 13.06
N LEU A 594 2.26 20.23 14.21
CA LEU A 594 2.22 18.78 14.26
C LEU A 594 0.88 18.22 13.79
N ILE A 595 0.97 17.28 12.85
CA ILE A 595 -0.14 16.49 12.28
C ILE A 595 -0.11 15.07 12.83
N LYS A 596 1.09 14.51 13.05
CA LYS A 596 1.28 13.14 13.56
C LYS A 596 2.35 13.10 14.65
N ILE A 597 2.05 12.37 15.72
CA ILE A 597 2.99 12.08 16.80
C ILE A 597 2.98 10.57 17.07
N SER A 598 4.16 9.95 17.05
CA SER A 598 4.36 8.55 17.44
C SER A 598 5.39 8.49 18.56
N ILE A 599 5.02 7.90 19.70
CA ILE A 599 5.92 7.70 20.84
C ILE A 599 5.97 6.20 21.13
N ASN A 600 7.14 5.60 20.94
CA ASN A 600 7.38 4.17 21.09
C ASN A 600 8.39 3.90 22.21
N ASN A 601 8.07 2.95 23.08
CA ASN A 601 8.92 2.49 24.19
C ASN A 601 9.43 3.64 25.07
N CYS A 602 8.50 4.42 25.64
CA CYS A 602 8.85 5.60 26.44
C CYS A 602 8.85 5.29 27.96
N GLY A 603 9.90 5.74 28.65
CA GLY A 603 10.11 5.59 30.09
C GLY A 603 9.47 6.67 30.97
N CYS A 604 8.69 7.59 30.39
CA CYS A 604 8.03 8.66 31.13
C CYS A 604 6.90 8.16 32.04
N LYS A 605 6.73 8.86 33.16
CA LYS A 605 5.58 8.69 34.07
C LYS A 605 4.42 9.64 33.78
N GLU A 606 4.63 10.61 32.89
CA GLU A 606 3.69 11.68 32.56
C GLU A 606 3.72 11.93 31.05
N LEU A 607 2.57 12.27 30.46
CA LEU A 607 2.45 12.64 29.05
C LEU A 607 2.60 14.15 28.87
N PRO A 608 3.10 14.62 27.70
CA PRO A 608 3.13 16.05 27.41
C PRO A 608 1.71 16.57 27.15
N SER A 609 1.51 17.88 27.29
CA SER A 609 0.25 18.52 26.92
C SER A 609 0.14 18.56 25.40
N LEU A 610 -0.71 17.70 24.84
CA LEU A 610 -0.92 17.59 23.39
C LEU A 610 -2.30 18.07 22.96
N GLY A 611 -3.25 18.19 23.90
CA GLY A 611 -4.64 18.51 23.58
C GLY A 611 -4.89 19.90 22.98
N HIS A 612 -3.98 20.85 23.13
CA HIS A 612 -4.12 22.18 22.52
C HIS A 612 -3.55 22.25 21.08
N LEU A 613 -2.99 21.17 20.54
CA LEU A 613 -2.40 21.15 19.20
C LEU A 613 -3.52 21.17 18.12
N PRO A 614 -3.57 22.19 17.25
CA PRO A 614 -4.71 22.44 16.37
C PRO A 614 -4.80 21.49 15.16
N TRP A 615 -3.67 20.96 14.70
CA TRP A 615 -3.59 20.18 13.45
C TRP A 615 -3.32 18.69 13.68
N LEU A 616 -3.15 18.26 14.94
CA LEU A 616 -2.85 16.88 15.27
C LEU A 616 -4.01 15.97 14.87
N LYS A 617 -3.78 15.07 13.90
CA LYS A 617 -4.74 14.10 13.37
C LYS A 617 -4.46 12.68 13.85
N ASP A 618 -3.20 12.34 14.08
CA ASP A 618 -2.78 10.98 14.39
C ASP A 618 -1.85 10.97 15.62
N LEU A 619 -2.27 10.31 16.70
CA LEU A 619 -1.51 10.17 17.94
C LEU A 619 -1.38 8.69 18.32
N GLN A 620 -0.16 8.18 18.31
CA GLN A 620 0.17 6.79 18.59
C GLN A 620 1.12 6.72 19.80
N LEU A 621 0.67 6.08 20.88
CA LEU A 621 1.45 5.90 22.10
C LEU A 621 1.64 4.40 22.34
N LYS A 622 2.88 3.92 22.32
CA LYS A 622 3.23 2.50 22.42
C LYS A 622 4.31 2.23 23.45
N GLY A 623 4.15 1.15 24.21
CA GLY A 623 5.22 0.60 25.06
C GLY A 623 5.57 1.48 26.26
N MET A 624 4.61 2.21 26.83
CA MET A 624 4.84 3.12 27.96
C MET A 624 4.64 2.41 29.31
N SER A 625 5.59 1.56 29.69
CA SER A 625 5.46 0.65 30.83
C SER A 625 5.45 1.31 32.22
N LYS A 626 5.88 2.57 32.34
CA LYS A 626 5.94 3.31 33.61
C LYS A 626 4.76 4.28 33.82
N LEU A 627 3.93 4.51 32.81
CA LEU A 627 2.79 5.42 32.88
C LEU A 627 1.64 4.74 33.63
N SER A 628 1.22 5.31 34.77
CA SER A 628 0.11 4.77 35.58
C SER A 628 -1.21 5.50 35.40
N TYR A 629 -1.20 6.76 34.97
CA TYR A 629 -2.41 7.55 34.74
C TYR A 629 -2.19 8.52 33.58
N ILE A 630 -3.27 8.83 32.85
CA ILE A 630 -3.35 9.97 31.95
C ILE A 630 -4.12 11.08 32.68
N ASP A 631 -3.45 12.16 33.05
CA ASP A 631 -4.03 13.25 33.84
C ASP A 631 -4.63 14.38 32.97
N GLN A 632 -5.08 15.44 33.65
CA GLN A 632 -5.63 16.63 32.99
C GLN A 632 -4.59 17.36 32.13
N GLU A 633 -3.28 17.25 32.42
CA GLU A 633 -2.24 18.00 31.71
C GLU A 633 -2.08 17.53 30.27
N PHE A 634 -2.36 16.25 29.98
CA PHE A 634 -2.39 15.70 28.62
C PHE A 634 -3.28 16.50 27.66
N TYR A 635 -4.42 16.97 28.17
CA TYR A 635 -5.39 17.75 27.40
C TYR A 635 -5.02 19.23 27.24
N GLY A 636 -4.04 19.70 28.01
CA GLY A 636 -3.63 21.10 28.06
C GLY A 636 -4.68 22.04 28.70
N TYR A 637 -4.36 23.33 28.78
CA TYR A 637 -5.23 24.38 29.36
C TYR A 637 -6.26 24.93 28.35
N GLY A 638 -6.68 24.11 27.37
CA GLY A 638 -7.61 24.50 26.32
C GLY A 638 -9.03 24.72 26.86
N ARG A 639 -9.79 25.61 26.21
CA ARG A 639 -11.23 25.75 26.50
C ARG A 639 -11.98 24.46 26.07
N PRO A 640 -13.02 24.05 26.80
CA PRO A 640 -13.96 23.00 26.37
C PRO A 640 -14.36 23.16 24.90
N GLY A 641 -14.29 22.08 24.09
CA GLY A 641 -14.60 22.11 22.65
C GLY A 641 -13.42 22.48 21.72
N HIS A 642 -12.28 22.89 22.27
CA HIS A 642 -11.04 23.16 21.53
C HIS A 642 -9.90 22.19 21.89
N ILE A 643 -10.22 21.08 22.56
CA ILE A 643 -9.27 20.06 22.99
C ILE A 643 -9.25 18.95 21.94
N PHE A 644 -8.09 18.71 21.35
CA PHE A 644 -7.86 17.82 20.20
C PHE A 644 -8.81 18.12 19.02
N PRO A 645 -8.83 19.35 18.49
CA PRO A 645 -9.84 19.79 17.52
C PRO A 645 -9.81 19.03 16.18
N SER A 646 -8.66 18.43 15.83
CA SER A 646 -8.44 17.73 14.56
C SER A 646 -8.12 16.25 14.70
N LEU A 647 -8.09 15.68 15.91
CA LEU A 647 -7.61 14.31 16.13
C LEU A 647 -8.60 13.30 15.53
N GLU A 648 -8.12 12.48 14.60
CA GLU A 648 -8.90 11.46 13.89
C GLU A 648 -8.55 10.05 14.36
N LYS A 649 -7.28 9.79 14.70
CA LYS A 649 -6.77 8.49 15.14
C LYS A 649 -6.04 8.62 16.47
N LEU A 650 -6.42 7.80 17.45
CA LEU A 650 -5.76 7.68 18.74
C LEU A 650 -5.49 6.22 19.06
N GLY A 651 -4.24 5.87 19.32
CA GLY A 651 -3.85 4.51 19.66
C GLY A 651 -3.03 4.44 20.93
N LEU A 652 -3.45 3.59 21.87
CA LEU A 652 -2.74 3.21 23.08
C LEU A 652 -2.33 1.74 22.97
N TYR A 653 -1.03 1.45 22.95
CA TYR A 653 -0.50 0.11 22.75
C TYR A 653 0.47 -0.25 23.87
N ASP A 654 0.33 -1.45 24.42
CA ASP A 654 1.25 -2.05 25.38
C ASP A 654 1.58 -1.11 26.54
N MET A 655 0.53 -0.63 27.24
CA MET A 655 0.62 0.23 28.41
C MET A 655 0.16 -0.54 29.68
N PRO A 656 0.93 -1.54 30.14
CA PRO A 656 0.47 -2.53 31.14
C PRO A 656 0.23 -1.96 32.54
N MET A 657 0.81 -0.79 32.84
CA MET A 657 0.69 -0.13 34.15
C MET A 657 -0.36 0.97 34.17
N LEU A 658 -0.96 1.32 33.03
CA LEU A 658 -1.96 2.38 32.93
C LEU A 658 -3.25 1.92 33.64
N VAL A 659 -3.62 2.62 34.72
CA VAL A 659 -4.79 2.32 35.56
C VAL A 659 -5.94 3.28 35.25
N ASP A 660 -5.64 4.57 35.17
CA ASP A 660 -6.67 5.63 35.13
C ASP A 660 -6.47 6.57 33.93
N TRP A 661 -7.58 7.05 33.37
CA TRP A 661 -7.62 8.07 32.33
C TRP A 661 -8.62 9.17 32.72
N TYR A 662 -8.07 10.35 33.03
CA TYR A 662 -8.79 11.52 33.52
C TYR A 662 -10.04 11.87 32.68
N ARG A 663 -11.15 12.12 33.38
CA ARG A 663 -12.45 12.47 32.81
C ARG A 663 -12.72 13.96 33.00
N PHE A 664 -13.05 14.68 31.93
CA PHE A 664 -13.59 16.04 32.06
C PHE A 664 -14.96 16.00 32.74
N GLY A 665 -15.08 16.67 33.89
CA GLY A 665 -16.34 16.81 34.62
C GLY A 665 -17.29 17.77 33.92
N GLY A 666 -18.32 17.26 33.23
CA GLY A 666 -19.44 18.04 32.72
C GLY A 666 -19.93 17.57 31.34
N SER A 667 -21.25 17.52 31.16
CA SER A 667 -21.94 17.10 29.92
C SER A 667 -21.64 17.95 28.68
N ASP A 668 -21.05 19.15 28.84
CA ASP A 668 -20.84 20.13 27.77
C ASP A 668 -19.40 20.15 27.22
N THR A 669 -18.50 19.31 27.72
CA THR A 669 -17.07 19.39 27.40
C THR A 669 -16.69 18.35 26.34
N ARG A 670 -16.77 18.71 25.05
CA ARG A 670 -16.39 17.81 23.95
C ARG A 670 -14.86 17.81 23.74
N ALA A 671 -14.14 16.95 24.46
CA ALA A 671 -12.82 16.53 24.02
C ALA A 671 -12.97 15.62 22.79
N PHE A 672 -12.04 15.70 21.84
CA PHE A 672 -12.00 14.84 20.64
C PHE A 672 -13.21 14.97 19.67
N PRO A 673 -13.56 16.17 19.18
CA PRO A 673 -14.73 16.38 18.31
C PRO A 673 -14.68 15.70 16.92
N ARG A 674 -13.53 15.18 16.49
CA ARG A 674 -13.30 14.60 15.15
C ARG A 674 -12.76 13.17 15.17
N ILE A 675 -12.74 12.51 16.33
CA ILE A 675 -12.18 11.17 16.46
C ILE A 675 -12.96 10.18 15.59
N LYS A 676 -12.21 9.39 14.81
CA LYS A 676 -12.74 8.35 13.91
C LYS A 676 -12.37 6.96 14.42
N THR A 677 -11.15 6.80 14.92
CA THR A 677 -10.67 5.49 15.36
C THR A 677 -9.94 5.61 16.69
N LEU A 678 -10.33 4.75 17.64
CA LEU A 678 -9.65 4.55 18.91
C LEU A 678 -9.18 3.09 19.00
N THR A 679 -7.90 2.89 19.24
CA THR A 679 -7.31 1.57 19.44
C THR A 679 -6.72 1.48 20.83
N ILE A 680 -7.09 0.44 21.59
CA ILE A 680 -6.55 0.14 22.92
C ILE A 680 -6.05 -1.29 22.88
N GLN A 681 -4.74 -1.47 23.02
CA GLN A 681 -4.10 -2.77 22.96
C GLN A 681 -3.15 -2.94 24.14
N GLY A 682 -3.18 -4.09 24.81
CA GLY A 682 -2.22 -4.40 25.88
C GLY A 682 -2.32 -3.47 27.10
N CYS A 683 -3.48 -2.84 27.34
CA CYS A 683 -3.74 -1.95 28.47
C CYS A 683 -4.45 -2.73 29.59
N THR A 684 -3.71 -3.63 30.24
CA THR A 684 -4.28 -4.68 31.12
C THR A 684 -4.81 -4.18 32.46
N LYS A 685 -4.52 -2.94 32.86
CA LYS A 685 -4.99 -2.35 34.14
C LYS A 685 -5.93 -1.16 33.96
N LEU A 686 -6.20 -0.74 32.73
CA LEU A 686 -6.98 0.47 32.48
C LEU A 686 -8.44 0.22 32.84
N ASP A 687 -8.96 0.92 33.85
CA ASP A 687 -10.29 0.61 34.37
C ASP A 687 -11.43 1.29 33.59
N HIS A 688 -11.18 2.42 32.94
CA HIS A 688 -12.24 3.18 32.28
C HIS A 688 -11.74 4.10 31.17
N LEU A 689 -12.68 4.56 30.32
CA LEU A 689 -12.41 5.50 29.24
C LEU A 689 -13.08 6.86 29.47
N PRO A 690 -12.45 7.95 28.98
CA PRO A 690 -13.11 9.23 28.87
C PRO A 690 -14.25 9.15 27.84
N TYR A 691 -15.11 10.18 27.85
CA TYR A 691 -16.25 10.26 26.95
C TYR A 691 -15.83 10.58 25.51
N PHE A 692 -16.20 9.73 24.55
CA PHE A 692 -15.96 9.94 23.11
C PHE A 692 -17.29 10.07 22.34
N PRO A 693 -17.84 11.29 22.18
CA PRO A 693 -19.18 11.49 21.63
C PRO A 693 -19.32 11.10 20.16
N THR A 694 -18.28 11.31 19.35
CA THR A 694 -18.34 11.17 17.88
C THR A 694 -17.67 9.92 17.34
N LEU A 695 -17.14 9.04 18.21
CA LEU A 695 -16.32 7.90 17.81
C LEU A 695 -17.15 6.83 17.08
N PRO A 696 -16.89 6.53 15.80
CA PRO A 696 -17.55 5.45 15.07
C PRO A 696 -16.87 4.09 15.25
N ASP A 697 -15.54 4.03 15.35
CA ASP A 697 -14.77 2.78 15.34
C ASP A 697 -13.90 2.63 16.60
N LEU A 698 -14.09 1.53 17.32
CA LEU A 698 -13.32 1.16 18.51
C LEU A 698 -12.71 -0.23 18.36
N ILE A 699 -11.41 -0.34 18.63
CA ILE A 699 -10.66 -1.59 18.66
C ILE A 699 -10.09 -1.78 20.08
N VAL A 700 -10.43 -2.90 20.73
CA VAL A 700 -9.91 -3.26 22.05
C VAL A 700 -9.29 -4.65 21.99
N CYS A 701 -8.00 -4.74 22.31
CA CYS A 701 -7.21 -5.96 22.20
C CYS A 701 -6.46 -6.23 23.52
N ASN A 702 -6.53 -7.45 24.07
CA ASN A 702 -5.75 -7.89 25.22
C ASN A 702 -5.67 -6.84 26.36
N SER A 703 -6.82 -6.27 26.72
CA SER A 703 -6.92 -5.16 27.68
C SER A 703 -7.88 -5.52 28.82
N ASN A 704 -7.98 -4.67 29.83
CA ASN A 704 -8.91 -4.88 30.94
C ASN A 704 -10.38 -4.79 30.45
N PHE A 705 -11.23 -5.73 30.87
CA PHE A 705 -12.64 -5.77 30.47
C PHE A 705 -13.44 -4.58 31.03
N HIS A 706 -13.00 -3.96 32.14
CA HIS A 706 -13.65 -2.79 32.72
C HIS A 706 -13.72 -1.59 31.76
N VAL A 707 -12.83 -1.50 30.76
CA VAL A 707 -12.88 -0.52 29.66
C VAL A 707 -14.23 -0.54 28.94
N LEU A 708 -14.85 -1.72 28.83
CA LEU A 708 -16.14 -1.91 28.15
C LEU A 708 -17.32 -1.30 28.93
N SER A 709 -17.18 -1.10 30.24
CA SER A 709 -18.23 -0.47 31.07
C SER A 709 -18.46 1.01 30.76
N SER A 710 -17.47 1.67 30.14
CA SER A 710 -17.55 3.08 29.78
C SER A 710 -18.25 3.33 28.44
N LEU A 711 -18.63 2.27 27.72
CA LEU A 711 -19.17 2.35 26.37
C LEU A 711 -20.64 2.76 26.33
N ASP A 712 -21.37 2.62 27.44
CA ASP A 712 -22.76 3.07 27.60
C ASP A 712 -22.97 4.53 27.16
N ARG A 713 -21.94 5.36 27.30
CA ARG A 713 -21.96 6.76 26.90
C ARG A 713 -21.70 6.96 25.41
N PHE A 714 -21.13 6.02 24.66
CA PHE A 714 -20.66 6.28 23.28
C PHE A 714 -21.80 6.20 22.26
N THR A 715 -22.53 7.32 22.12
CA THR A 715 -23.75 7.39 21.30
C THR A 715 -23.55 7.21 19.79
N SER A 716 -22.34 7.41 19.27
CA SER A 716 -22.05 7.31 17.83
C SER A 716 -21.27 6.06 17.42
N LEU A 717 -21.00 5.15 18.37
CA LEU A 717 -20.21 3.94 18.10
C LEU A 717 -20.96 3.01 17.13
N SER A 718 -20.38 2.79 15.95
CA SER A 718 -20.95 1.96 14.88
C SER A 718 -20.22 0.63 14.70
N SER A 719 -18.92 0.56 14.98
CA SER A 719 -18.09 -0.63 14.82
C SER A 719 -17.25 -0.88 16.06
N LEU A 720 -17.29 -2.12 16.56
CA LEU A 720 -16.53 -2.56 17.72
C LEU A 720 -15.82 -3.89 17.39
N LEU A 721 -14.50 -3.90 17.55
CA LEU A 721 -13.66 -5.09 17.49
C LEU A 721 -13.09 -5.38 18.87
N ILE A 722 -13.36 -6.57 19.42
CA ILE A 722 -12.79 -7.05 20.67
C ILE A 722 -11.92 -8.26 20.37
N LYS A 723 -10.68 -8.25 20.87
CA LYS A 723 -9.69 -9.30 20.60
C LYS A 723 -8.98 -9.75 21.89
N ASP A 724 -8.76 -11.05 22.06
CA ASP A 724 -7.91 -11.62 23.14
C ASP A 724 -8.34 -11.23 24.58
N MET A 725 -9.65 -11.10 24.84
CA MET A 725 -10.18 -10.66 26.14
C MET A 725 -11.13 -11.68 26.78
N GLU A 726 -11.34 -11.58 28.09
CA GLU A 726 -12.47 -12.17 28.82
C GLU A 726 -13.58 -11.12 28.85
N VAL A 727 -14.78 -11.46 28.37
CA VAL A 727 -15.92 -10.52 28.20
C VAL A 727 -17.13 -10.99 29.05
N TRP A 728 -16.95 -11.99 29.93
CA TRP A 728 -18.03 -12.52 30.75
C TRP A 728 -18.76 -11.46 31.58
N ASN A 729 -20.07 -11.34 31.32
CA ASN A 729 -21.02 -10.37 31.87
C ASN A 729 -20.74 -8.90 31.51
N VAL A 730 -20.91 -8.52 30.24
CA VAL A 730 -21.13 -7.10 29.88
C VAL A 730 -22.60 -6.86 29.48
N PRO A 731 -23.56 -6.79 30.43
CA PRO A 731 -24.88 -6.21 30.21
C PRO A 731 -24.84 -4.81 29.59
N GLU A 732 -23.68 -4.14 29.64
CA GLU A 732 -23.50 -2.74 29.19
C GLU A 732 -23.33 -2.63 27.66
N LEU A 733 -22.83 -3.68 26.96
CA LEU A 733 -22.80 -3.68 25.49
C LEU A 733 -24.22 -3.65 24.91
N CYS A 734 -25.19 -4.15 25.67
CA CYS A 734 -26.61 -4.11 25.34
C CYS A 734 -27.15 -2.68 25.18
N MET A 735 -26.51 -1.70 25.81
CA MET A 735 -26.94 -0.30 25.79
C MET A 735 -26.47 0.46 24.54
N LEU A 736 -25.64 -0.16 23.70
CA LEU A 736 -25.07 0.44 22.48
C LEU A 736 -26.09 0.48 21.33
N ARG A 737 -26.97 1.49 21.35
CA ARG A 737 -28.07 1.63 20.39
C ARG A 737 -27.62 1.91 18.95
N SER A 738 -26.42 2.42 18.74
CA SER A 738 -25.92 2.80 17.41
C SER A 738 -25.00 1.75 16.78
N LEU A 739 -24.67 0.69 17.51
CA LEU A 739 -23.70 -0.31 17.08
C LEU A 739 -24.26 -1.13 15.93
N LYS A 740 -23.56 -1.10 14.78
CA LYS A 740 -23.91 -1.83 13.56
C LYS A 740 -23.06 -3.07 13.36
N LYS A 741 -21.78 -3.03 13.77
CA LYS A 741 -20.82 -4.11 13.57
C LYS A 741 -20.13 -4.47 14.88
N LEU A 742 -20.17 -5.75 15.22
CA LEU A 742 -19.45 -6.32 16.36
C LEU A 742 -18.65 -7.54 15.90
N ILE A 743 -17.32 -7.50 16.07
CA ILE A 743 -16.45 -8.64 15.83
C ILE A 743 -15.75 -9.03 17.13
N LEU A 744 -15.86 -10.30 17.46
CA LEU A 744 -15.23 -10.95 18.60
C LEU A 744 -14.16 -11.92 18.09
N PHE A 745 -12.91 -11.68 18.48
CA PHE A 745 -11.76 -12.44 18.01
C PHE A 745 -11.02 -13.09 19.18
N ASN A 746 -10.82 -14.40 19.14
CA ASN A 746 -10.08 -15.16 20.17
C ASN A 746 -10.49 -14.80 21.60
N ILE A 747 -11.80 -14.71 21.84
CA ILE A 747 -12.34 -14.42 23.17
C ILE A 747 -12.16 -15.64 24.07
N LYS A 748 -11.79 -15.41 25.33
CA LYS A 748 -11.48 -16.45 26.32
C LYS A 748 -12.72 -17.06 26.98
N ASP A 749 -13.89 -16.52 26.65
CA ASP A 749 -15.20 -16.85 27.19
C ASP A 749 -15.74 -18.18 26.66
N HIS A 750 -16.34 -18.98 27.54
CA HIS A 750 -16.97 -20.25 27.15
C HIS A 750 -18.44 -20.10 26.71
N ASN A 751 -19.18 -19.14 27.24
CA ASN A 751 -20.58 -18.91 26.89
C ASN A 751 -20.80 -17.43 26.57
N ILE A 752 -21.50 -17.13 25.48
CA ILE A 752 -21.84 -15.77 25.07
C ILE A 752 -23.35 -15.65 24.89
N PHE A 753 -23.93 -14.61 25.47
CA PHE A 753 -25.36 -14.28 25.36
C PHE A 753 -25.53 -13.02 24.51
N VAL A 754 -26.30 -13.13 23.44
CA VAL A 754 -26.65 -12.07 22.50
C VAL A 754 -28.15 -11.84 22.63
N GLY A 755 -28.61 -10.62 22.90
CA GLY A 755 -30.05 -10.37 23.01
C GLY A 755 -30.60 -10.43 24.43
N GLU A 756 -29.85 -10.20 25.52
CA GLU A 756 -30.50 -10.05 26.84
C GLU A 756 -30.94 -8.58 27.04
N GLN A 757 -32.17 -8.34 27.49
CA GLN A 757 -32.68 -7.00 27.88
C GLN A 757 -32.66 -5.91 26.77
N ASN A 758 -33.18 -6.18 25.56
CA ASN A 758 -33.22 -5.22 24.42
C ASN A 758 -31.84 -4.76 23.91
N SER A 759 -30.84 -5.61 24.05
CA SER A 759 -29.48 -5.37 23.53
C SER A 759 -29.42 -5.30 22.01
N PHE A 760 -28.55 -4.44 21.44
CA PHE A 760 -28.14 -4.50 20.02
C PHE A 760 -29.24 -4.24 18.98
N LEU A 761 -30.14 -3.28 19.25
CA LEU A 761 -31.25 -2.95 18.35
C LEU A 761 -30.83 -2.57 16.92
N SER A 762 -29.62 -2.03 16.71
CA SER A 762 -29.12 -1.60 15.39
C SER A 762 -28.03 -2.49 14.81
N LEU A 763 -27.74 -3.64 15.43
CA LEU A 763 -26.65 -4.51 14.99
C LEU A 763 -27.02 -5.19 13.67
N GLU A 764 -26.21 -4.94 12.65
CA GLU A 764 -26.34 -5.47 11.30
C GLU A 764 -25.35 -6.64 11.06
N HIS A 765 -24.16 -6.60 11.66
CA HIS A 765 -23.11 -7.60 11.47
C HIS A 765 -22.52 -8.07 12.81
N LEU A 766 -22.59 -9.38 13.05
CA LEU A 766 -21.94 -10.06 14.17
C LEU A 766 -20.93 -11.10 13.67
N GLY A 767 -19.70 -11.07 14.20
CA GLY A 767 -18.63 -12.00 13.84
C GLY A 767 -17.98 -12.63 15.07
N PHE A 768 -17.75 -13.94 15.03
CA PHE A 768 -16.93 -14.70 15.97
C PHE A 768 -15.79 -15.36 15.19
N VAL A 769 -14.54 -15.06 15.53
CA VAL A 769 -13.37 -15.51 14.77
C VAL A 769 -12.32 -16.06 15.73
N GLN A 770 -11.83 -17.28 15.50
CA GLN A 770 -10.79 -17.91 16.32
C GLN A 770 -11.15 -18.01 17.82
N CYS A 771 -12.44 -18.00 18.19
CA CYS A 771 -12.88 -18.10 19.58
C CYS A 771 -12.80 -19.54 20.08
N HIS A 772 -11.60 -20.08 20.24
CA HIS A 772 -11.40 -21.50 20.52
C HIS A 772 -11.93 -21.95 21.89
N ASN A 773 -12.11 -21.06 22.87
CA ASN A 773 -12.69 -21.41 24.18
C ASN A 773 -14.23 -21.41 24.20
N LEU A 774 -14.86 -20.83 23.19
CA LEU A 774 -16.30 -20.68 23.10
C LEU A 774 -16.96 -22.04 22.94
N LYS A 775 -17.87 -22.38 23.86
CA LYS A 775 -18.68 -23.60 23.87
C LYS A 775 -20.12 -23.35 23.43
N ARG A 776 -20.73 -22.23 23.84
CA ARG A 776 -22.15 -21.96 23.53
C ARG A 776 -22.44 -20.51 23.20
N ILE A 777 -23.30 -20.30 22.22
CA ILE A 777 -23.84 -18.99 21.85
C ILE A 777 -25.35 -19.01 22.07
N PHE A 778 -25.88 -18.03 22.79
CA PHE A 778 -27.30 -17.91 23.09
C PHE A 778 -27.88 -16.65 22.45
N PHE A 779 -28.96 -16.75 21.69
CA PHE A 779 -29.68 -15.62 21.08
C PHE A 779 -31.07 -15.45 21.73
N SER A 780 -31.23 -14.49 22.65
CA SER A 780 -32.35 -14.42 23.62
C SER A 780 -33.41 -13.30 23.40
N SER A 781 -33.22 -12.37 22.47
CA SER A 781 -34.16 -11.27 22.12
C SER A 781 -34.16 -11.10 20.60
N PRO A 782 -35.20 -10.50 19.98
CA PRO A 782 -35.20 -10.31 18.54
C PRO A 782 -34.11 -9.30 18.15
N THR A 783 -32.99 -9.80 17.63
CA THR A 783 -32.00 -8.98 16.91
C THR A 783 -32.56 -8.69 15.51
N SER A 784 -33.63 -7.88 15.46
CA SER A 784 -34.47 -7.71 14.27
C SER A 784 -33.74 -7.10 13.07
N ASN A 785 -32.56 -6.50 13.27
CA ASN A 785 -31.74 -5.89 12.23
C ASN A 785 -30.48 -6.70 11.87
N LEU A 786 -30.23 -7.83 12.55
CA LEU A 786 -29.05 -8.65 12.28
C LEU A 786 -29.15 -9.24 10.87
N GLN A 787 -28.16 -8.93 10.07
CA GLN A 787 -28.14 -9.14 8.63
C GLN A 787 -27.05 -10.14 8.23
N LYS A 788 -25.85 -10.01 8.81
CA LYS A 788 -24.69 -10.89 8.61
C LYS A 788 -24.29 -11.55 9.93
N LEU A 789 -24.15 -12.87 9.95
CA LEU A 789 -23.56 -13.63 11.06
C LEU A 789 -22.43 -14.52 10.56
N HIS A 790 -21.21 -14.28 11.06
CA HIS A 790 -20.01 -15.02 10.69
C HIS A 790 -19.42 -15.73 11.92
N ILE A 791 -19.17 -17.03 11.83
CA ILE A 791 -18.52 -17.84 12.87
C ILE A 791 -17.40 -18.63 12.20
N LYS A 792 -16.15 -18.30 12.47
CA LYS A 792 -14.97 -18.91 11.83
C LYS A 792 -14.01 -19.45 12.89
N ASP A 793 -13.53 -20.67 12.70
CA ASP A 793 -12.45 -21.29 13.49
C ASP A 793 -12.75 -21.35 15.02
N CYS A 794 -13.98 -21.71 15.39
CA CYS A 794 -14.41 -21.86 16.79
C CYS A 794 -14.40 -23.33 17.21
N GLN A 795 -13.19 -23.85 17.50
CA GLN A 795 -12.92 -25.29 17.67
C GLN A 795 -13.72 -26.02 18.76
N ASN A 796 -14.04 -25.35 19.87
CA ASN A 796 -14.81 -25.96 20.97
C ASN A 796 -16.29 -25.57 20.99
N LEU A 797 -16.80 -24.87 19.98
CA LEU A 797 -18.21 -24.49 19.93
C LEU A 797 -19.05 -25.76 19.87
N GLU A 798 -19.88 -26.00 20.88
CA GLU A 798 -20.72 -27.19 21.01
C GLU A 798 -22.13 -26.94 20.48
N VAL A 799 -22.75 -25.80 20.82
CA VAL A 799 -24.17 -25.52 20.50
C VAL A 799 -24.42 -24.04 20.27
N ILE A 800 -25.21 -23.73 19.25
CA ILE A 800 -25.84 -22.42 19.05
C ILE A 800 -27.33 -22.53 19.42
N VAL A 801 -27.76 -21.76 20.41
CA VAL A 801 -29.13 -21.77 20.92
C VAL A 801 -29.84 -20.51 20.44
N TRP A 802 -30.90 -20.70 19.66
CA TRP A 802 -31.78 -19.62 19.22
C TRP A 802 -33.07 -19.66 20.05
N PHE A 803 -33.41 -18.59 20.78
CA PHE A 803 -34.65 -18.54 21.55
C PHE A 803 -35.81 -17.91 20.75
N GLU A 804 -35.53 -17.06 19.76
CA GLU A 804 -36.53 -16.36 18.93
C GLU A 804 -36.17 -16.31 17.42
N GLU A 805 -37.05 -15.76 16.58
CA GLU A 805 -36.82 -15.57 15.14
C GLU A 805 -35.82 -14.42 14.86
N ILE A 806 -34.96 -14.57 13.84
CA ILE A 806 -34.05 -13.53 13.33
C ILE A 806 -34.45 -13.20 11.88
N PRO A 807 -35.52 -12.41 11.68
CA PRO A 807 -36.18 -12.29 10.38
C PRO A 807 -35.37 -11.52 9.33
N ALA A 808 -34.34 -10.74 9.72
CA ALA A 808 -33.53 -9.93 8.81
C ALA A 808 -32.22 -10.60 8.38
N LEU A 809 -31.89 -11.78 8.93
CA LEU A 809 -30.63 -12.46 8.62
C LEU A 809 -30.61 -12.85 7.14
N PHE A 810 -29.68 -12.27 6.38
CA PHE A 810 -29.52 -12.55 4.96
C PHE A 810 -28.32 -13.47 4.69
N GLU A 811 -27.29 -13.41 5.54
CA GLU A 811 -26.05 -14.16 5.37
C GLU A 811 -25.63 -14.84 6.67
N LEU A 812 -25.44 -16.16 6.60
CA LEU A 812 -24.91 -17.00 7.67
C LEU A 812 -23.69 -17.77 7.15
N ILE A 813 -22.55 -17.56 7.80
CA ILE A 813 -21.30 -18.28 7.51
C ILE A 813 -20.84 -18.97 8.79
N VAL A 814 -20.63 -20.29 8.70
CA VAL A 814 -19.99 -21.09 9.75
C VAL A 814 -18.88 -21.93 9.14
N GLU A 815 -17.64 -21.69 9.54
CA GLU A 815 -16.46 -22.34 8.98
C GLU A 815 -15.55 -22.86 10.10
N ASP A 816 -15.00 -24.05 9.91
CA ASP A 816 -13.98 -24.66 10.79
C ASP A 816 -14.43 -24.75 12.27
N CYS A 817 -15.69 -25.15 12.47
CA CYS A 817 -16.31 -25.36 13.79
C CYS A 817 -16.68 -26.84 14.01
N PRO A 818 -15.70 -27.75 14.21
CA PRO A 818 -15.89 -29.19 14.11
C PRO A 818 -16.74 -29.82 15.22
N ARG A 819 -17.16 -29.08 16.25
CA ARG A 819 -18.01 -29.58 17.34
C ARG A 819 -19.40 -28.94 17.39
N ALA A 820 -19.66 -27.96 16.52
CA ALA A 820 -20.80 -27.06 16.65
C ALA A 820 -22.09 -27.72 16.15
N ASP A 821 -23.06 -27.83 17.04
CA ASP A 821 -24.47 -28.07 16.69
C ASP A 821 -25.14 -26.73 16.39
N LEU A 822 -25.53 -26.55 15.13
CA LEU A 822 -26.10 -25.30 14.62
C LEU A 822 -27.58 -25.12 15.01
N ASN A 823 -28.29 -26.20 15.36
CA ASN A 823 -29.70 -26.21 15.79
C ASN A 823 -30.59 -25.20 15.05
N ILE A 824 -30.45 -25.14 13.72
CA ILE A 824 -31.14 -24.18 12.85
C ILE A 824 -32.60 -24.62 12.72
N GLN A 825 -33.57 -23.74 12.98
CA GLN A 825 -35.00 -24.02 12.75
C GLN A 825 -35.55 -23.04 11.72
N THR A 826 -36.29 -23.53 10.72
CA THR A 826 -36.62 -22.80 9.47
C THR A 826 -37.42 -21.54 9.65
N TYR A 827 -38.42 -21.59 10.52
CA TYR A 827 -39.26 -20.45 10.84
C TYR A 827 -38.47 -19.24 11.38
N ARG A 828 -37.23 -19.47 11.85
CA ARG A 828 -36.37 -18.44 12.43
C ARG A 828 -35.56 -17.61 11.42
N PHE A 829 -35.45 -18.02 10.15
CA PHE A 829 -34.54 -17.39 9.16
C PHE A 829 -35.20 -17.05 7.81
N ARG A 830 -36.37 -16.38 7.83
CA ARG A 830 -37.21 -16.15 6.63
C ARG A 830 -36.63 -15.24 5.53
N SER A 831 -35.49 -14.59 5.78
CA SER A 831 -34.83 -13.71 4.81
C SER A 831 -33.44 -14.19 4.37
N LEU A 832 -33.04 -15.40 4.79
CA LEU A 832 -31.72 -15.95 4.51
C LEU A 832 -31.56 -16.18 3.01
N ARG A 833 -30.52 -15.57 2.42
CA ARG A 833 -30.16 -15.70 1.00
C ARG A 833 -28.86 -16.44 0.78
N LYS A 834 -27.93 -16.38 1.75
CA LYS A 834 -26.61 -17.00 1.66
C LYS A 834 -26.32 -17.84 2.91
N LEU A 835 -26.05 -19.12 2.71
CA LEU A 835 -25.65 -20.05 3.76
C LEU A 835 -24.35 -20.76 3.37
N ILE A 836 -23.32 -20.63 4.20
CA ILE A 836 -22.02 -21.30 4.05
C ILE A 836 -21.74 -22.11 5.32
N ILE A 837 -21.50 -23.41 5.17
CA ILE A 837 -21.12 -24.32 6.26
C ILE A 837 -19.90 -25.13 5.81
N LYS A 838 -18.75 -24.94 6.47
CA LYS A 838 -17.50 -25.66 6.13
C LYS A 838 -16.91 -26.34 7.37
N ASN A 839 -16.48 -27.60 7.24
CA ASN A 839 -15.75 -28.35 8.28
C ASN A 839 -16.42 -28.34 9.68
N CYS A 840 -17.75 -28.50 9.74
CA CYS A 840 -18.55 -28.48 10.98
C CYS A 840 -19.06 -29.89 11.35
N GLY A 841 -18.97 -30.28 12.62
CA GLY A 841 -19.09 -31.69 13.07
C GLY A 841 -19.96 -31.92 14.29
N LYS A 842 -21.28 -31.83 14.09
CA LYS A 842 -22.34 -32.58 14.80
C LYS A 842 -23.64 -32.08 14.16
N SER A 843 -24.17 -32.82 13.20
CA SER A 843 -25.46 -32.45 12.65
C SER A 843 -26.51 -32.67 13.73
N GLY A 844 -27.09 -31.58 14.25
CA GLY A 844 -28.42 -31.67 14.84
C GLY A 844 -29.32 -32.39 13.83
N LEU A 845 -29.99 -33.44 14.29
CA LEU A 845 -31.00 -34.16 13.52
C LEU A 845 -31.89 -33.13 12.79
N TYR A 846 -32.20 -33.34 11.50
CA TYR A 846 -33.20 -32.60 10.69
C TYR A 846 -32.76 -31.38 9.86
N LEU A 847 -31.48 -31.02 9.74
CA LEU A 847 -31.06 -29.87 8.91
C LEU A 847 -31.47 -29.96 7.42
N GLY A 848 -31.60 -31.17 6.86
CA GLY A 848 -32.10 -31.37 5.50
C GLY A 848 -33.53 -30.87 5.31
N ASP A 849 -34.45 -31.27 6.18
CA ASP A 849 -35.86 -30.83 6.17
C ASP A 849 -35.94 -29.31 6.33
N ILE A 850 -34.98 -28.73 7.06
CA ILE A 850 -34.91 -27.31 7.36
C ILE A 850 -34.49 -26.48 6.13
N ILE A 851 -33.51 -26.94 5.35
CA ILE A 851 -33.08 -26.21 4.15
C ILE A 851 -34.22 -26.14 3.09
N GLY A 852 -35.09 -27.16 3.06
CA GLY A 852 -36.27 -27.22 2.21
C GLY A 852 -37.26 -26.05 2.39
N ASP A 853 -37.44 -25.55 3.62
CA ASP A 853 -38.40 -24.47 3.89
C ASP A 853 -37.81 -23.06 3.71
N LEU A 854 -36.51 -22.93 3.38
CA LEU A 854 -35.86 -21.62 3.16
C LEU A 854 -36.11 -21.12 1.73
N GLU A 855 -37.33 -20.65 1.46
CA GLU A 855 -37.79 -20.25 0.12
C GLU A 855 -36.95 -19.15 -0.56
N LYS A 856 -36.26 -18.30 0.22
CA LYS A 856 -35.45 -17.18 -0.28
C LYS A 856 -33.96 -17.48 -0.42
N LEU A 857 -33.54 -18.72 -0.14
CA LEU A 857 -32.13 -19.09 -0.18
C LEU A 857 -31.62 -19.10 -1.63
N GLU A 858 -30.67 -18.22 -1.93
CA GLU A 858 -30.09 -18.04 -3.26
C GLU A 858 -28.78 -18.82 -3.44
N TYR A 859 -28.01 -18.95 -2.36
CA TYR A 859 -26.68 -19.56 -2.33
C TYR A 859 -26.48 -20.49 -1.14
N LEU A 860 -26.12 -21.74 -1.41
CA LEU A 860 -25.78 -22.76 -0.43
C LEU A 860 -24.42 -23.36 -0.74
N PHE A 861 -23.48 -23.29 0.22
CA PHE A 861 -22.18 -23.95 0.15
C PHE A 861 -21.99 -24.82 1.39
N ILE A 862 -21.80 -26.13 1.18
CA ILE A 862 -21.49 -27.09 2.23
C ILE A 862 -20.26 -27.89 1.81
N ASP A 863 -19.26 -27.94 2.69
CA ASP A 863 -17.98 -28.61 2.44
C ASP A 863 -17.43 -29.21 3.74
N GLY A 864 -16.88 -30.43 3.69
CA GLY A 864 -16.32 -31.11 4.87
C GLY A 864 -17.33 -31.40 5.98
N CYS A 865 -18.62 -31.60 5.66
CA CYS A 865 -19.71 -31.83 6.62
C CYS A 865 -20.49 -33.14 6.30
N PRO A 866 -19.93 -34.33 6.57
CA PRO A 866 -20.36 -35.59 5.96
C PRO A 866 -21.80 -36.01 6.29
N GLU A 867 -22.29 -35.74 7.51
CA GLU A 867 -23.67 -36.08 7.91
C GLU A 867 -24.71 -35.21 7.19
N LEU A 868 -24.44 -33.91 7.07
CA LEU A 868 -25.33 -32.95 6.41
C LEU A 868 -25.36 -33.18 4.90
N GLU A 869 -24.19 -33.44 4.31
CA GLU A 869 -24.05 -33.81 2.90
C GLU A 869 -24.84 -35.10 2.60
N SER A 870 -24.77 -36.12 3.47
CA SER A 870 -25.53 -37.37 3.31
C SER A 870 -27.06 -37.15 3.39
N GLN A 871 -27.55 -36.29 4.29
CA GLN A 871 -28.98 -35.97 4.39
C GLN A 871 -29.51 -35.24 3.15
N LEU A 872 -28.77 -34.26 2.64
CA LEU A 872 -29.16 -33.49 1.46
C LEU A 872 -29.08 -34.33 0.17
N GLN A 873 -28.19 -35.34 0.13
CA GLN A 873 -28.14 -36.34 -0.93
C GLN A 873 -29.35 -37.27 -0.89
N ALA A 874 -29.74 -37.76 0.30
CA ALA A 874 -30.88 -38.67 0.46
C ALA A 874 -32.23 -38.01 0.15
N ARG A 875 -32.33 -36.69 0.28
CA ARG A 875 -33.55 -35.89 0.02
C ARG A 875 -33.23 -34.63 -0.79
N PRO A 876 -33.00 -34.78 -2.11
CA PRO A 876 -32.58 -33.68 -2.96
C PRO A 876 -33.66 -32.64 -3.28
N GLU A 877 -34.90 -33.01 -2.98
CA GLU A 877 -36.08 -32.15 -3.06
C GLU A 877 -35.85 -30.86 -2.25
N TYR A 878 -35.10 -30.94 -1.14
CA TYR A 878 -34.80 -29.85 -0.23
C TYR A 878 -33.87 -28.76 -0.75
N ILE A 879 -33.17 -29.01 -1.85
CA ILE A 879 -32.21 -28.04 -2.43
C ILE A 879 -32.59 -27.68 -3.87
N SER A 880 -33.72 -28.22 -4.35
CA SER A 880 -34.17 -28.07 -5.73
C SER A 880 -34.66 -26.65 -6.08
N HIS A 881 -35.12 -25.90 -5.08
CA HIS A 881 -35.54 -24.51 -5.21
C HIS A 881 -34.38 -23.52 -5.19
N ILE A 882 -33.19 -23.93 -4.73
CA ILE A 882 -32.03 -23.05 -4.53
C ILE A 882 -31.28 -22.86 -5.86
N PRO A 883 -31.06 -21.61 -6.33
CA PRO A 883 -30.35 -21.32 -7.58
C PRO A 883 -28.90 -21.81 -7.64
N CYS A 884 -28.17 -21.75 -6.53
CA CYS A 884 -26.75 -22.10 -6.46
C CYS A 884 -26.47 -23.00 -5.24
N VAL A 885 -26.06 -24.24 -5.49
CA VAL A 885 -25.75 -25.24 -4.47
C VAL A 885 -24.40 -25.89 -4.77
N ILE A 886 -23.52 -25.94 -3.78
CA ILE A 886 -22.21 -26.60 -3.84
C ILE A 886 -22.10 -27.55 -2.63
N LEU A 887 -21.86 -28.84 -2.91
CA LEU A 887 -21.67 -29.92 -1.92
C LEU A 887 -20.39 -30.70 -2.28
N ASN A 888 -19.44 -30.87 -1.36
CA ASN A 888 -18.13 -31.48 -1.64
C ASN A 888 -17.83 -32.73 -0.77
N ASN A 889 -18.56 -33.81 -1.03
CA ASN A 889 -18.12 -35.20 -0.76
C ASN A 889 -18.98 -36.18 -1.58
N LEU A 890 -18.38 -36.80 -2.60
CA LEU A 890 -19.01 -37.89 -3.36
C LEU A 890 -17.99 -39.00 -3.62
N LYS A 891 -18.11 -40.11 -2.88
CA LYS A 891 -17.96 -41.44 -3.46
C LYS A 891 -19.32 -41.82 -4.04
N ALA A 892 -19.47 -41.72 -5.36
CA ALA A 892 -20.72 -42.09 -6.02
C ALA A 892 -20.78 -43.61 -6.22
N THR A 893 -21.85 -44.24 -5.75
CA THR A 893 -22.35 -45.50 -6.29
C THR A 893 -23.35 -45.22 -7.41
N TYR A 894 -23.29 -46.01 -8.46
CA TYR A 894 -23.72 -45.71 -9.84
C TYR A 894 -25.24 -45.67 -10.10
N GLU A 895 -26.12 -45.58 -9.08
CA GLU A 895 -27.59 -45.75 -9.27
C GLU A 895 -28.45 -44.49 -9.09
N ASP A 896 -27.96 -43.40 -8.51
CA ASP A 896 -28.81 -42.25 -8.14
C ASP A 896 -29.05 -41.20 -9.25
N SER A 897 -28.47 -41.37 -10.44
CA SER A 897 -28.49 -40.34 -11.50
C SER A 897 -29.82 -40.20 -12.28
N LYS A 898 -30.86 -40.97 -11.93
CA LYS A 898 -32.16 -40.95 -12.65
C LYS A 898 -33.23 -40.04 -12.05
N HIS A 899 -33.02 -39.45 -10.87
CA HIS A 899 -34.04 -38.61 -10.21
C HIS A 899 -33.77 -37.10 -10.23
N PHE A 900 -32.65 -36.64 -10.79
CA PHE A 900 -32.25 -35.24 -10.69
C PHE A 900 -32.40 -34.48 -12.02
N GLY A 901 -33.47 -33.70 -12.14
CA GLY A 901 -33.66 -32.76 -13.25
C GLY A 901 -32.76 -31.53 -13.13
N ARG A 902 -31.80 -31.37 -14.05
CA ARG A 902 -31.12 -30.14 -14.55
C ARG A 902 -30.71 -28.97 -13.61
N LYS A 903 -30.74 -29.07 -12.28
CA LYS A 903 -30.31 -27.98 -11.37
C LYS A 903 -29.26 -28.33 -10.31
N LEU A 904 -28.74 -29.56 -10.30
CA LEU A 904 -27.71 -30.00 -9.36
C LEU A 904 -26.41 -30.37 -10.08
N LYS A 905 -25.31 -29.65 -9.82
CA LYS A 905 -23.95 -30.10 -10.19
C LYS A 905 -23.45 -31.06 -9.11
N LEU A 906 -23.83 -32.33 -9.22
CA LEU A 906 -23.22 -33.40 -8.42
C LEU A 906 -21.81 -33.68 -8.94
N LEU A 907 -20.83 -33.48 -8.08
CA LEU A 907 -19.42 -33.62 -8.37
C LEU A 907 -18.93 -35.01 -7.92
N THR A 908 -19.13 -36.09 -8.69
CA THR A 908 -18.59 -37.43 -8.35
C THR A 908 -17.06 -37.56 -8.58
N THR A 909 -16.33 -38.10 -7.60
CA THR A 909 -14.92 -38.54 -7.74
C THR A 909 -14.87 -40.05 -7.96
N GLY A 910 -14.13 -40.53 -8.98
CA GLY A 910 -13.86 -41.96 -9.20
C GLY A 910 -13.23 -42.23 -10.56
N ASN A 911 -12.04 -42.86 -10.55
CA ASN A 911 -11.21 -43.27 -11.69
C ASN A 911 -11.98 -44.06 -12.77
N ASP A 912 -11.99 -43.54 -13.99
CA ASP A 912 -11.42 -44.13 -15.22
C ASP A 912 -11.40 -43.07 -16.34
#